data_AF-J6HFQ2-F1
#
_entry.id   AF-J6HFQ2-F1
#
_cell.length_a   1.000
_cell.length_b   1.000
_cell.length_c   1.000
_cell.angle_alpha   90.00
_cell.angle_beta   90.00
_cell.angle_gamma   90.00
#
_symmetry.space_group_name_H-M   'P 1'
#
loop_
_entity.id
_entity.type
_entity.pdbx_description
1 polymer ?
#
loop_
_entity_poly.entity_id
_entity_poly.type
_entity_poly.pdbx_seq_one_letter_code
_entity_poly.pdbx_strand_id
1 'polypeptide(L)'
;MPKYNELKKVRRLSDRSETNSIVDLVKDNETGILYVRKTIFGVDQPVYQGIFIRELQALQRLNSCENIVKIIGYSNMIMTKSRDKVGCIFLEYVSGDTLSNIDVVRLTSKQKFKIVKQLLSSIEMAHNEGIIHRDVNPNNIMIDDNEDVKVIDFGICKIKQMINSATVFQMRTSLYSAPEVHLHSQNATEQSDLYSIGAVMYYLFTGEQPPIATIFQETIDNASGFDIELRPIIRKLVASNPIERYKNISELRGDLTSVFKRFLDVHFTAVITMDHEKFTKLKNLNLIPKNSTIKDLDLIVSRNYMELYIGQLDNIYKFLGTNYCLECFYGEDTNVFLVAEIKKVVPVEREFIKRKFCEISARLNLPDPKTIHRLSRNDNLEIKNIVDEFCEHYRSKDNVNIEYKKNYGAWRDLLTLTKKSIEDNVQRFLYDSYDIKGNICSFKLHKGVFLGDTVFNKETRLIYERKNKKNNKTKLIYVGNYYDDSLVDEHVILKTRFLQKPLSLPSKGSICLDYGEEIINIDRQLDALDNMERENYSCQYNLKEIISGISPPTIDPLYGKIKFFNERLDSYQKAAVEKALRSESLTIIQGPPGTGKTNVVIEIIRQILKINSNYLGLPEKKILLVSQSHPAVDKMLDDLIQQSQHRPNLIRVGRDEKLNDEIREEFGLSYVKDNWIKNVRSKCNKLAQNYCEELRVTYTEFESYYREYEKKFVSNIEPESINENEILEFVSKTNTPKKEKIRKILEIQKQWVDGLQQCEEADLYLIKNTTIIAGTCTGFISNRVLRDTSFDYVIVDEAAKATYPELAVSFSKAEKIILVGDHKQLPPVLDLDIIEENEDKLDKKDFVEGLFEKLYNNFPEENRHRLSIQYRMHPVIGSLISRVFYENEIQNGTPEKERITGIPGYDNISIEWITTSKISEFKRKEEQIGDKEKATYKNSSEISIIKSKLYELDSLLTRIIKVGVITAYRGQKSAIKEMIKQQKFKYIQVEVDTVDAFQGGQKEIIIYSTVRSSKSNRIGFLKSEARLNVSLSRAQSLLIIVGDLNFLNNPKIIGNKFPEIIKYIKETKGCKITEVGENL
;
A
#
# COMPACT_ATOMS: atom_id res chain seq x y z
N MET A 1 -6.46 -32.90 -2.07
CA MET A 1 -7.87 -32.63 -2.39
C MET A 1 -8.51 -33.89 -2.94
N PRO A 2 -9.69 -34.29 -2.46
CA PRO A 2 -10.36 -35.49 -2.96
C PRO A 2 -10.86 -35.27 -4.39
N LYS A 3 -10.54 -36.17 -5.33
CA LYS A 3 -11.04 -36.08 -6.70
C LYS A 3 -12.37 -36.82 -6.84
N TYR A 4 -13.30 -36.22 -7.58
CA TYR A 4 -14.69 -36.72 -7.73
C TYR A 4 -14.80 -38.22 -8.10
N ASN A 5 -13.86 -38.74 -8.92
CA ASN A 5 -13.87 -40.12 -9.40
C ASN A 5 -13.20 -41.13 -8.45
N GLU A 6 -12.51 -40.67 -7.42
CA GLU A 6 -11.69 -41.51 -6.52
C GLU A 6 -12.44 -41.89 -5.22
N LEU A 7 -13.66 -41.34 -5.01
CA LEU A 7 -14.47 -41.55 -3.81
C LEU A 7 -15.58 -42.59 -4.00
N LYS A 8 -15.71 -43.53 -3.06
CA LYS A 8 -16.80 -44.52 -3.03
C LYS A 8 -17.99 -44.01 -2.22
N LYS A 9 -19.19 -44.08 -2.78
CA LYS A 9 -20.42 -43.75 -2.05
C LYS A 9 -20.67 -44.77 -0.93
N VAL A 10 -20.91 -44.27 0.29
CA VAL A 10 -21.24 -45.07 1.47
C VAL A 10 -22.75 -45.16 1.65
N ARG A 11 -23.42 -44.01 1.82
CA ARG A 11 -24.88 -43.91 1.95
C ARG A 11 -25.39 -42.57 1.43
N ARG A 12 -26.69 -42.49 1.14
CA ARG A 12 -27.34 -41.23 0.80
C ARG A 12 -27.87 -40.54 2.05
N LEU A 13 -27.63 -39.24 2.19
CA LEU A 13 -28.11 -38.42 3.30
C LEU A 13 -29.36 -37.62 2.90
N SER A 14 -29.44 -37.16 1.64
CA SER A 14 -30.61 -36.48 1.10
C SER A 14 -30.81 -36.82 -0.38
N ASP A 15 -32.04 -37.11 -0.77
CA ASP A 15 -32.43 -37.43 -2.15
C ASP A 15 -32.68 -36.17 -3.00
N ARG A 16 -32.66 -36.38 -4.33
CA ARG A 16 -32.91 -35.33 -5.32
C ARG A 16 -34.35 -34.83 -5.18
N SER A 17 -34.52 -33.82 -4.35
CA SER A 17 -35.78 -33.18 -4.04
C SER A 17 -35.90 -31.86 -4.82
N GLU A 18 -36.70 -30.93 -4.31
CA GLU A 18 -37.07 -29.65 -4.94
C GLU A 18 -35.89 -28.67 -5.19
N THR A 19 -34.70 -28.97 -4.64
CA THR A 19 -33.49 -28.14 -4.77
C THR A 19 -32.56 -28.57 -5.91
N ASN A 20 -32.93 -29.60 -6.68
CA ASN A 20 -32.10 -30.19 -7.75
C ASN A 20 -30.67 -30.56 -7.29
N SER A 21 -30.53 -30.94 -6.02
CA SER A 21 -29.27 -31.35 -5.40
C SER A 21 -29.40 -32.69 -4.68
N ILE A 22 -28.29 -33.42 -4.52
CA ILE A 22 -28.20 -34.68 -3.77
C ILE A 22 -27.09 -34.54 -2.73
N VAL A 23 -27.29 -35.08 -1.53
CA VAL A 23 -26.23 -35.15 -0.51
C VAL A 23 -25.91 -36.62 -0.23
N ASP A 24 -24.66 -37.01 -0.47
CA ASP A 24 -24.15 -38.36 -0.23
C ASP A 24 -23.02 -38.34 0.81
N LEU A 25 -22.97 -39.34 1.69
CA LEU A 25 -21.76 -39.66 2.46
C LEU A 25 -20.85 -40.51 1.58
N VAL A 26 -19.61 -40.07 1.39
CA VAL A 26 -18.62 -40.71 0.53
C VAL A 26 -17.34 -40.99 1.31
N LYS A 27 -16.63 -42.06 0.94
CA LYS A 27 -15.39 -42.50 1.57
C LYS A 27 -14.27 -42.51 0.54
N ASP A 28 -13.13 -41.98 0.92
CA ASP A 28 -11.91 -42.08 0.15
C ASP A 28 -11.36 -43.52 0.20
N ASN A 29 -11.08 -44.08 -0.98
CA ASN A 29 -10.61 -45.47 -1.08
C ASN A 29 -9.17 -45.65 -0.61
N GLU A 30 -8.33 -44.61 -0.67
CA GLU A 30 -6.92 -44.67 -0.27
C GLU A 30 -6.75 -44.38 1.22
N THR A 31 -7.36 -43.29 1.70
CA THR A 31 -7.16 -42.80 3.07
C THR A 31 -8.20 -43.33 4.05
N GLY A 32 -9.36 -43.79 3.56
CA GLY A 32 -10.47 -44.23 4.39
C GLY A 32 -11.27 -43.10 5.06
N ILE A 33 -10.94 -41.84 4.79
CA ILE A 33 -11.60 -40.66 5.38
C ILE A 33 -13.02 -40.49 4.79
N LEU A 34 -13.96 -40.05 5.62
CA LEU A 34 -15.36 -39.77 5.24
C LEU A 34 -15.55 -38.28 4.90
N TYR A 35 -16.33 -38.02 3.84
CA TYR A 35 -16.73 -36.68 3.42
C TYR A 35 -18.22 -36.64 3.11
N VAL A 36 -18.84 -35.46 3.28
CA VAL A 36 -20.19 -35.20 2.80
C VAL A 36 -20.10 -34.51 1.44
N ARG A 37 -20.68 -35.11 0.41
CA ARG A 37 -20.71 -34.55 -0.95
C ARG A 37 -22.10 -34.05 -1.28
N LYS A 38 -22.23 -32.73 -1.49
CA LYS A 38 -23.42 -32.09 -2.06
C LYS A 38 -23.21 -31.91 -3.56
N THR A 39 -24.04 -32.56 -4.36
CA THR A 39 -24.00 -32.52 -5.84
C THR A 39 -25.19 -31.74 -6.35
N ILE A 40 -24.93 -30.61 -7.04
CA ILE A 40 -25.93 -29.73 -7.65
C ILE A 40 -25.97 -30.02 -9.15
N PHE A 41 -27.15 -30.31 -9.69
CA PHE A 41 -27.33 -30.68 -11.09
C PHE A 41 -27.68 -29.48 -11.97
N GLY A 42 -27.23 -29.49 -13.23
CA GLY A 42 -27.59 -28.48 -14.23
C GLY A 42 -26.78 -27.18 -14.12
N VAL A 43 -25.56 -27.23 -13.56
CA VAL A 43 -24.67 -26.06 -13.37
C VAL A 43 -24.16 -25.43 -14.68
N ASP A 44 -24.54 -25.99 -15.82
CA ASP A 44 -24.39 -25.39 -17.14
C ASP A 44 -25.46 -24.33 -17.44
N GLN A 45 -26.57 -24.32 -16.70
CA GLN A 45 -27.55 -23.25 -16.74
C GLN A 45 -27.16 -22.12 -15.78
N PRO A 46 -27.26 -20.84 -16.18
CA PRO A 46 -26.84 -19.69 -15.35
C PRO A 46 -27.45 -19.66 -13.95
N VAL A 47 -28.70 -20.13 -13.79
CA VAL A 47 -29.41 -20.14 -12.50
C VAL A 47 -28.73 -21.10 -11.51
N TYR A 48 -28.49 -22.35 -11.88
CA TYR A 48 -27.85 -23.34 -11.02
C TYR A 48 -26.35 -23.09 -10.86
N GLN A 49 -25.70 -22.51 -11.88
CA GLN A 49 -24.32 -22.04 -11.76
C GLN A 49 -24.21 -20.92 -10.72
N GLY A 50 -25.13 -19.95 -10.75
CA GLY A 50 -25.20 -18.89 -9.75
C GLY A 50 -25.42 -19.40 -8.33
N ILE A 51 -26.26 -20.43 -8.16
CA ILE A 51 -26.50 -21.08 -6.85
C ILE A 51 -25.23 -21.78 -6.37
N PHE A 52 -24.62 -22.62 -7.22
CA PHE A 52 -23.38 -23.32 -6.88
C PHE A 52 -22.27 -22.36 -6.48
N ILE A 53 -22.07 -21.26 -7.23
CA ILE A 53 -21.05 -20.26 -6.93
C ILE A 53 -21.35 -19.53 -5.62
N ARG A 54 -22.60 -19.13 -5.36
CA ARG A 54 -22.97 -18.42 -4.12
C ARG A 54 -22.82 -19.29 -2.89
N GLU A 55 -23.27 -20.54 -2.95
CA GLU A 55 -23.13 -21.50 -1.85
C GLU A 55 -21.66 -21.82 -1.58
N LEU A 56 -20.86 -22.01 -2.65
CA LEU A 56 -19.42 -22.17 -2.55
C LEU A 56 -18.74 -20.96 -1.89
N GLN A 57 -19.05 -19.74 -2.33
CA GLN A 57 -18.48 -18.52 -1.78
C GLN A 57 -18.87 -18.31 -0.30
N ALA A 58 -20.12 -18.61 0.07
CA ALA A 58 -20.58 -18.53 1.45
C ALA A 58 -19.79 -19.52 2.33
N LEU A 59 -19.74 -20.80 1.95
CA LEU A 59 -19.01 -21.82 2.69
C LEU A 59 -17.50 -21.56 2.75
N GLN A 60 -16.90 -20.98 1.71
CA GLN A 60 -15.48 -20.61 1.70
C GLN A 60 -15.17 -19.49 2.70
N ARG A 61 -16.04 -18.47 2.80
CA ARG A 61 -15.90 -17.41 3.82
C ARG A 61 -16.09 -17.93 5.23
N LEU A 62 -17.01 -18.88 5.40
CA LEU A 62 -17.32 -19.49 6.70
C LEU A 62 -16.37 -20.64 7.08
N ASN A 63 -15.41 -21.00 6.23
CA ASN A 63 -14.56 -22.18 6.45
C ASN A 63 -13.59 -22.03 7.64
N SER A 64 -13.27 -20.79 8.00
CA SER A 64 -12.47 -20.44 9.17
C SER A 64 -13.30 -20.32 10.45
N CYS A 65 -14.63 -20.25 10.35
CA CYS A 65 -15.51 -20.10 11.49
C CYS A 65 -15.60 -21.40 12.29
N GLU A 66 -15.43 -21.28 13.59
CA GLU A 66 -15.66 -22.39 14.51
C GLU A 66 -17.15 -22.74 14.56
N ASN A 67 -17.49 -23.98 14.89
CA ASN A 67 -18.88 -24.46 14.99
C ASN A 67 -19.72 -24.36 13.69
N ILE A 68 -19.12 -24.09 12.53
CA ILE A 68 -19.73 -24.23 11.19
C ILE A 68 -19.10 -25.41 10.45
N VAL A 69 -19.88 -26.07 9.58
CA VAL A 69 -19.39 -27.15 8.72
C VAL A 69 -18.35 -26.65 7.72
N LYS A 70 -17.17 -27.29 7.72
CA LYS A 70 -16.06 -26.91 6.85
C LYS A 70 -16.19 -27.44 5.43
N ILE A 71 -15.83 -26.61 4.46
CA ILE A 71 -15.61 -27.01 3.07
C ILE A 71 -14.18 -27.53 2.88
N ILE A 72 -14.09 -28.77 2.42
CA ILE A 72 -12.82 -29.46 2.13
C ILE A 72 -12.38 -29.24 0.69
N GLY A 73 -13.32 -29.05 -0.23
CA GLY A 73 -13.04 -28.77 -1.63
C GLY A 73 -14.30 -28.69 -2.47
N TYR A 74 -14.11 -28.43 -3.76
CA TYR A 74 -15.20 -28.37 -4.72
C TYR A 74 -14.75 -28.85 -6.09
N SER A 75 -15.70 -29.10 -6.97
CA SER A 75 -15.46 -29.32 -8.38
C SER A 75 -16.60 -28.75 -9.20
N ASN A 76 -16.27 -27.98 -10.24
CA ASN A 76 -17.25 -27.36 -11.11
C ASN A 76 -17.25 -28.01 -12.50
N MET A 77 -18.41 -28.00 -13.17
CA MET A 77 -18.62 -28.55 -14.52
C MET A 77 -18.11 -29.99 -14.70
N ILE A 78 -18.35 -30.86 -13.71
CA ILE A 78 -18.07 -32.28 -13.83
C ILE A 78 -19.18 -32.95 -14.65
N MET A 79 -18.80 -33.76 -15.62
CA MET A 79 -19.74 -34.61 -16.35
C MET A 79 -19.91 -35.94 -15.61
N THR A 80 -21.13 -36.23 -15.17
CA THR A 80 -21.48 -37.49 -14.50
C THR A 80 -21.58 -38.66 -15.49
N LYS A 81 -21.67 -39.90 -14.97
CA LYS A 81 -21.91 -41.11 -15.80
C LYS A 81 -23.22 -41.04 -16.59
N SER A 82 -24.22 -40.28 -16.11
CA SER A 82 -25.49 -40.02 -16.79
C SER A 82 -25.44 -38.87 -17.80
N ARG A 83 -24.26 -38.29 -18.06
CA ARG A 83 -24.02 -37.11 -18.92
C ARG A 83 -24.58 -35.79 -18.40
N ASP A 84 -25.04 -35.72 -17.16
CA ASP A 84 -25.39 -34.45 -16.51
C ASP A 84 -24.13 -33.66 -16.14
N LYS A 85 -24.13 -32.35 -16.37
CA LYS A 85 -23.13 -31.43 -15.84
C LYS A 85 -23.49 -31.02 -14.42
N VAL A 86 -22.58 -31.26 -13.48
CA VAL A 86 -22.82 -31.04 -12.05
C VAL A 86 -21.71 -30.22 -11.40
N GLY A 87 -22.09 -29.47 -10.37
CA GLY A 87 -21.17 -28.88 -9.40
C GLY A 87 -21.18 -29.73 -8.13
N CYS A 88 -20.02 -29.98 -7.55
CA CYS A 88 -19.87 -30.76 -6.33
C CYS A 88 -19.17 -29.94 -5.26
N ILE A 89 -19.73 -29.93 -4.05
CA ILE A 89 -19.14 -29.35 -2.85
C ILE A 89 -18.85 -30.51 -1.89
N PHE A 90 -17.62 -30.57 -1.40
CA PHE A 90 -17.16 -31.56 -0.44
C PHE A 90 -17.01 -30.88 0.92
N LEU A 91 -17.79 -31.34 1.89
CA LEU A 91 -17.81 -30.87 3.27
C LEU A 91 -17.19 -31.91 4.19
N GLU A 92 -16.74 -31.46 5.37
CA GLU A 92 -16.34 -32.34 6.44
C GLU A 92 -17.52 -33.23 6.87
N TYR A 93 -17.20 -34.44 7.33
CA TYR A 93 -18.20 -35.29 7.98
C TYR A 93 -18.24 -34.96 9.47
N VAL A 94 -19.40 -34.55 9.96
CA VAL A 94 -19.66 -34.34 11.39
C VAL A 94 -20.17 -35.65 11.99
N SER A 95 -19.43 -36.20 12.96
CA SER A 95 -19.81 -37.40 13.71
C SER A 95 -20.79 -37.02 14.81
N GLY A 96 -22.05 -37.46 14.70
CA GLY A 96 -23.11 -37.12 15.67
C GLY A 96 -24.48 -37.07 15.01
N ASP A 97 -25.44 -36.46 15.70
CA ASP A 97 -26.85 -36.33 15.26
C ASP A 97 -27.33 -34.87 15.25
N THR A 98 -28.40 -34.61 14.50
CA THR A 98 -29.06 -33.30 14.50
C THR A 98 -29.77 -33.05 15.82
N LEU A 99 -29.87 -31.79 16.24
CA LEU A 99 -30.53 -31.40 17.48
C LEU A 99 -32.00 -31.87 17.53
N SER A 100 -32.66 -32.00 16.38
CA SER A 100 -34.00 -32.59 16.25
C SER A 100 -34.11 -34.06 16.66
N ASN A 101 -33.02 -34.83 16.60
CA ASN A 101 -32.96 -36.25 16.95
C ASN A 101 -32.45 -36.49 18.38
N ILE A 102 -32.01 -35.43 19.07
CA ILE A 102 -31.48 -35.52 20.43
C ILE A 102 -32.61 -35.31 21.43
N ASP A 103 -32.66 -36.15 22.47
CA ASP A 103 -33.59 -35.97 23.59
C ASP A 103 -33.15 -34.79 24.48
N VAL A 104 -33.53 -33.57 24.06
CA VAL A 104 -33.17 -32.31 24.71
C VAL A 104 -33.64 -32.20 26.17
N VAL A 105 -34.63 -33.00 26.59
CA VAL A 105 -35.12 -33.03 27.97
C VAL A 105 -34.06 -33.60 28.92
N ARG A 106 -33.18 -34.48 28.44
CA ARG A 106 -32.11 -35.10 29.24
C ARG A 106 -30.87 -34.24 29.40
N LEU A 107 -30.74 -33.15 28.65
CA LEU A 107 -29.57 -32.27 28.72
C LEU A 107 -29.58 -31.44 30.00
N THR A 108 -28.42 -31.32 30.65
CA THR A 108 -28.23 -30.44 31.81
C THR A 108 -28.29 -28.97 31.39
N SER A 109 -28.59 -28.05 32.33
CA SER A 109 -28.58 -26.61 32.04
C SER A 109 -27.23 -26.13 31.50
N LYS A 110 -26.11 -26.67 32.00
CA LYS A 110 -24.76 -26.35 31.50
C LYS A 110 -24.59 -26.74 30.03
N GLN A 111 -25.05 -27.94 29.64
CA GLN A 111 -25.01 -28.40 28.25
C GLN A 111 -25.92 -27.55 27.35
N LYS A 112 -27.14 -27.24 27.80
CA LYS A 112 -28.06 -26.35 27.06
C LYS A 112 -27.44 -24.97 26.81
N PHE A 113 -26.84 -24.35 27.83
CA PHE A 113 -26.18 -23.05 27.66
C PHE A 113 -24.88 -23.12 26.85
N LYS A 114 -24.15 -24.24 26.88
CA LYS A 114 -23.01 -24.48 25.97
C LYS A 114 -23.48 -24.49 24.50
N ILE A 115 -24.58 -25.20 24.21
CA ILE A 115 -25.20 -25.25 22.87
C ILE A 115 -25.62 -23.85 22.43
N VAL A 116 -26.30 -23.08 23.30
CA VAL A 116 -26.72 -21.71 22.99
C VAL A 116 -25.50 -20.82 22.71
N LYS A 117 -24.45 -20.90 23.53
CA LYS A 117 -23.23 -20.09 23.33
C LYS A 117 -22.59 -20.38 21.98
N GLN A 118 -22.40 -21.67 21.64
CA GLN A 118 -21.78 -22.07 20.36
C GLN A 118 -22.68 -21.74 19.16
N LEU A 119 -24.01 -21.88 19.27
CA LEU A 119 -24.95 -21.49 18.22
C LEU A 119 -24.90 -19.99 17.97
N LEU A 120 -24.90 -19.17 19.03
CA LEU A 120 -24.78 -17.72 18.91
C LEU A 120 -23.46 -17.31 18.25
N SER A 121 -22.35 -17.90 18.68
CA SER A 121 -21.04 -17.67 18.05
C SER A 121 -21.06 -18.03 16.56
N SER A 122 -21.65 -19.18 16.18
CA SER A 122 -21.74 -19.61 14.78
C SER A 122 -22.52 -18.62 13.91
N ILE A 123 -23.70 -18.18 14.36
CA ILE A 123 -24.55 -17.26 13.58
C ILE A 123 -23.97 -15.85 13.59
N GLU A 124 -23.35 -15.41 14.69
CA GLU A 124 -22.66 -14.11 14.78
C GLU A 124 -21.48 -14.05 13.81
N MET A 125 -20.67 -15.11 13.74
CA MET A 125 -19.60 -15.23 12.75
C MET A 125 -20.15 -15.18 11.32
N ALA A 126 -21.29 -15.82 11.05
CA ALA A 126 -21.92 -15.75 9.74
C ALA A 126 -22.41 -14.33 9.40
N HIS A 127 -23.07 -13.64 10.34
CA HIS A 127 -23.53 -12.26 10.17
C HIS A 127 -22.37 -11.29 9.95
N ASN A 128 -21.24 -11.47 10.65
CA ASN A 128 -20.02 -10.68 10.48
C ASN A 128 -19.41 -10.82 9.06
N GLU A 129 -19.58 -11.98 8.43
CA GLU A 129 -19.21 -12.22 7.03
C GLU A 129 -20.28 -11.74 6.02
N GLY A 130 -21.32 -11.06 6.51
CA GLY A 130 -22.45 -10.57 5.73
C GLY A 130 -23.39 -11.67 5.23
N ILE A 131 -23.35 -12.85 5.87
CA ILE A 131 -24.14 -14.02 5.48
C ILE A 131 -25.25 -14.22 6.51
N ILE A 132 -26.49 -14.05 6.07
CA ILE A 132 -27.69 -14.40 6.85
C ILE A 132 -28.00 -15.88 6.55
N HIS A 133 -28.20 -16.70 7.59
CA HIS A 133 -28.43 -18.13 7.43
C HIS A 133 -29.82 -18.44 6.86
N ARG A 134 -30.87 -17.73 7.31
CA ARG A 134 -32.26 -17.78 6.81
C ARG A 134 -33.04 -19.06 7.06
N ASP A 135 -32.43 -20.09 7.65
CA ASP A 135 -33.08 -21.38 7.94
C ASP A 135 -32.47 -22.05 9.19
N VAL A 136 -32.24 -21.26 10.24
CA VAL A 136 -31.76 -21.78 11.53
C VAL A 136 -32.88 -22.59 12.17
N ASN A 137 -32.69 -23.91 12.26
CA ASN A 137 -33.66 -24.83 12.86
C ASN A 137 -32.94 -26.09 13.41
N PRO A 138 -33.58 -26.92 14.24
CA PRO A 138 -32.91 -28.07 14.88
C PRO A 138 -32.39 -29.15 13.92
N ASN A 139 -32.83 -29.21 12.66
CA ASN A 139 -32.25 -30.15 11.67
C ASN A 139 -30.94 -29.64 11.06
N ASN A 140 -30.70 -28.33 11.14
CA ASN A 140 -29.51 -27.66 10.62
C ASN A 140 -28.46 -27.40 11.71
N ILE A 141 -28.65 -27.96 12.90
CA ILE A 141 -27.73 -27.87 14.04
C ILE A 141 -27.38 -29.30 14.41
N MET A 142 -26.12 -29.70 14.21
CA MET A 142 -25.60 -31.00 14.65
C MET A 142 -24.88 -30.85 15.98
N ILE A 143 -25.02 -31.85 16.84
CA ILE A 143 -24.19 -32.01 18.04
C ILE A 143 -23.29 -33.20 17.77
N ASP A 144 -21.99 -32.97 17.84
CA ASP A 144 -21.01 -34.02 17.62
C ASP A 144 -20.81 -34.91 18.87
N ASP A 145 -20.03 -35.98 18.72
CA ASP A 145 -19.72 -36.92 19.81
C ASP A 145 -19.00 -36.26 21.01
N ASN A 146 -18.43 -35.05 20.86
CA ASN A 146 -17.79 -34.27 21.92
C ASN A 146 -18.74 -33.24 22.56
N GLU A 147 -20.03 -33.32 22.23
CA GLU A 147 -21.07 -32.36 22.64
C GLU A 147 -20.80 -30.92 22.14
N ASP A 148 -20.17 -30.77 20.97
CA ASP A 148 -19.96 -29.48 20.32
C ASP A 148 -20.96 -29.25 19.17
N VAL A 149 -21.39 -28.00 19.02
CA VAL A 149 -22.34 -27.59 17.98
C VAL A 149 -21.64 -27.43 16.64
N LYS A 150 -22.26 -27.95 15.58
CA LYS A 150 -21.92 -27.70 14.17
C LYS A 150 -23.17 -27.27 13.40
N VAL A 151 -23.20 -26.02 12.95
CA VAL A 151 -24.25 -25.51 12.07
C VAL A 151 -23.98 -26.00 10.65
N ILE A 152 -24.99 -26.65 10.06
CA ILE A 152 -24.95 -27.24 8.72
C ILE A 152 -25.98 -26.56 7.81
N ASP A 153 -25.75 -26.66 6.49
CA ASP A 153 -26.68 -26.22 5.44
C ASP A 153 -26.98 -24.70 5.44
N PHE A 154 -25.95 -23.90 5.10
CA PHE A 154 -26.07 -22.47 4.79
C PHE A 154 -26.74 -22.27 3.42
N GLY A 155 -28.03 -22.60 3.35
CA GLY A 155 -28.80 -22.64 2.12
C GLY A 155 -29.05 -21.27 1.49
N ILE A 156 -28.50 -21.03 0.30
CA ILE A 156 -28.97 -19.97 -0.61
C ILE A 156 -29.91 -20.62 -1.65
N CYS A 157 -31.18 -20.18 -1.60
CA CYS A 157 -32.31 -20.40 -2.52
C CYS A 157 -33.23 -21.62 -2.31
N LYS A 158 -34.51 -21.33 -2.01
CA LYS A 158 -35.65 -22.12 -2.53
C LYS A 158 -36.24 -21.40 -3.76
N ILE A 159 -36.04 -22.01 -4.93
CA ILE A 159 -36.40 -21.53 -6.28
C ILE A 159 -37.92 -21.45 -6.54
N LYS A 160 -38.77 -22.02 -5.67
CA LYS A 160 -40.20 -22.20 -6.00
C LYS A 160 -41.03 -20.91 -6.17
N GLN A 161 -40.67 -19.80 -5.53
CA GLN A 161 -41.45 -18.55 -5.66
C GLN A 161 -41.12 -17.72 -6.91
N MET A 162 -39.97 -17.95 -7.56
CA MET A 162 -39.61 -17.20 -8.78
C MET A 162 -40.19 -17.82 -10.07
N ILE A 163 -40.74 -19.03 -10.02
CA ILE A 163 -41.19 -19.76 -11.21
C ILE A 163 -42.71 -20.01 -11.23
N ASN A 164 -43.42 -20.03 -10.09
CA ASN A 164 -44.88 -20.17 -10.08
C ASN A 164 -45.59 -18.98 -9.42
N SER A 165 -45.99 -18.03 -10.25
CA SER A 165 -47.13 -17.15 -10.00
C SER A 165 -48.44 -17.90 -10.30
N ALA A 166 -48.88 -18.77 -9.38
CA ALA A 166 -50.28 -19.21 -9.22
C ALA A 166 -50.36 -20.40 -8.23
N THR A 167 -51.14 -20.22 -7.16
CA THR A 167 -51.85 -21.27 -6.39
C THR A 167 -51.09 -22.56 -6.05
N VAL A 168 -50.42 -22.59 -4.89
CA VAL A 168 -50.58 -23.64 -3.86
C VAL A 168 -50.27 -23.00 -2.50
N PHE A 169 -51.31 -22.45 -1.89
CA PHE A 169 -51.30 -21.95 -0.51
C PHE A 169 -51.63 -23.12 0.41
N GLN A 170 -50.66 -24.02 0.68
CA GLN A 170 -50.62 -24.89 1.86
C GLN A 170 -49.44 -25.87 1.77
N MET A 171 -48.77 -26.01 2.92
CA MET A 171 -47.77 -27.02 3.33
C MET A 171 -46.34 -26.51 3.53
N ARG A 172 -46.05 -26.35 4.83
CA ARG A 172 -44.79 -26.08 5.55
C ARG A 172 -44.32 -24.63 5.61
N THR A 173 -45.12 -23.81 6.29
CA THR A 173 -44.61 -22.73 7.15
C THR A 173 -43.66 -23.36 8.17
N SER A 174 -42.37 -23.02 8.16
CA SER A 174 -41.44 -23.49 9.19
C SER A 174 -41.77 -22.74 10.49
N LEU A 175 -42.12 -23.46 11.56
CA LEU A 175 -42.42 -22.86 12.87
C LEU A 175 -41.22 -22.12 13.48
N TYR A 176 -40.02 -22.32 12.94
CA TYR A 176 -38.79 -21.65 13.34
C TYR A 176 -38.53 -20.36 12.56
N SER A 177 -39.21 -20.11 11.44
CA SER A 177 -38.97 -18.95 10.59
C SER A 177 -39.75 -17.71 11.05
N ALA A 178 -39.11 -16.55 10.91
CA ALA A 178 -39.71 -15.28 11.28
C ALA A 178 -40.90 -14.88 10.38
N PRO A 179 -41.93 -14.17 10.90
CA PRO A 179 -43.12 -13.78 10.15
C PRO A 179 -42.85 -13.07 8.82
N GLU A 180 -41.86 -12.17 8.80
CA GLU A 180 -41.50 -11.37 7.63
C GLU A 180 -40.91 -12.22 6.48
N VAL A 181 -40.30 -13.37 6.82
CA VAL A 181 -39.71 -14.31 5.86
C VAL A 181 -40.80 -15.13 5.15
N HIS A 182 -41.97 -15.33 5.78
CA HIS A 182 -43.11 -16.02 5.18
C HIS A 182 -43.76 -15.26 4.03
N LEU A 183 -43.66 -13.92 4.03
CA LEU A 183 -44.18 -13.07 2.96
C LEU A 183 -43.27 -13.14 1.73
N HIS A 184 -41.97 -12.86 1.90
CA HIS A 184 -40.95 -13.01 0.88
C HIS A 184 -39.60 -13.37 1.51
N SER A 185 -38.94 -14.43 1.03
CA SER A 185 -37.66 -14.89 1.59
C SER A 185 -36.51 -13.89 1.43
N GLN A 186 -36.67 -12.86 0.59
CA GLN A 186 -35.69 -11.78 0.41
C GLN A 186 -35.73 -10.75 1.55
N ASN A 187 -36.78 -10.77 2.38
CA ASN A 187 -36.93 -9.88 3.52
C ASN A 187 -36.17 -10.38 4.77
N ALA A 188 -35.46 -11.50 4.67
CA ALA A 188 -34.69 -12.04 5.78
C ALA A 188 -33.52 -11.09 6.13
N THR A 189 -33.45 -10.72 7.40
CA THR A 189 -32.38 -9.91 7.99
C THR A 189 -31.70 -10.69 9.12
N GLU A 190 -30.67 -10.14 9.74
CA GLU A 190 -30.07 -10.70 10.97
C GLU A 190 -31.13 -10.90 12.07
N GLN A 191 -32.12 -10.01 12.16
CA GLN A 191 -33.23 -10.10 13.10
C GLN A 191 -34.16 -11.28 12.82
N SER A 192 -34.20 -11.79 11.58
CA SER A 192 -34.94 -13.01 11.23
C SER A 192 -34.21 -14.27 11.73
N ASP A 193 -32.88 -14.29 11.70
CA ASP A 193 -32.09 -15.37 12.31
C ASP A 193 -32.18 -15.33 13.84
N LEU A 194 -32.21 -14.13 14.45
CA LEU A 194 -32.42 -13.96 15.89
C LEU A 194 -33.77 -14.51 16.37
N TYR A 195 -34.84 -14.31 15.59
CA TYR A 195 -36.13 -14.95 15.85
C TYR A 195 -36.01 -16.48 15.83
N SER A 196 -35.31 -17.00 14.82
CA SER A 196 -35.11 -18.44 14.63
C SER A 196 -34.30 -19.04 15.77
N ILE A 197 -33.30 -18.31 16.28
CA ILE A 197 -32.55 -18.67 17.50
C ILE A 197 -33.48 -18.70 18.71
N GLY A 198 -34.36 -17.71 18.88
CA GLY A 198 -35.37 -17.71 19.94
C GLY A 198 -36.28 -18.95 19.89
N ALA A 199 -36.68 -19.36 18.68
CA ALA A 199 -37.46 -20.58 18.45
C ALA A 199 -36.69 -21.87 18.76
N VAL A 200 -35.40 -21.93 18.42
CA VAL A 200 -34.51 -23.05 18.78
C VAL A 200 -34.27 -23.11 20.29
N MET A 201 -34.05 -21.96 20.95
CA MET A 201 -33.89 -21.88 22.40
C MET A 201 -35.16 -22.36 23.10
N TYR A 202 -36.35 -21.96 22.62
CA TYR A 202 -37.60 -22.47 23.15
C TYR A 202 -37.63 -24.01 23.12
N TYR A 203 -37.39 -24.61 21.95
CA TYR A 203 -37.34 -26.07 21.79
C TYR A 203 -36.28 -26.73 22.69
N LEU A 204 -35.08 -26.14 22.81
CA LEU A 204 -33.99 -26.70 23.62
C LEU A 204 -34.32 -26.73 25.12
N PHE A 205 -35.04 -25.74 25.62
CA PHE A 205 -35.36 -25.64 27.04
C PHE A 205 -36.67 -26.35 27.42
N THR A 206 -37.68 -26.37 26.54
CA THR A 206 -38.98 -27.00 26.82
C THR A 206 -39.11 -28.43 26.28
N GLY A 207 -38.38 -28.77 25.22
CA GLY A 207 -38.59 -29.99 24.43
C GLY A 207 -39.80 -29.93 23.49
N GLU A 208 -40.55 -28.82 23.49
CA GLU A 208 -41.76 -28.64 22.69
C GLU A 208 -41.49 -27.84 21.41
N GLN A 209 -42.21 -28.16 20.33
CA GLN A 209 -42.11 -27.40 19.08
C GLN A 209 -42.62 -25.96 19.29
N PRO A 210 -41.99 -24.94 18.66
CA PRO A 210 -42.42 -23.56 18.82
C PRO A 210 -43.85 -23.37 18.26
N PRO A 211 -44.71 -22.59 18.93
CA PRO A 211 -46.04 -22.25 18.45
C PRO A 211 -45.96 -21.29 17.25
N ILE A 212 -47.11 -21.01 16.63
CA ILE A 212 -47.20 -20.03 15.54
C ILE A 212 -46.86 -18.63 16.07
N ALA A 213 -46.15 -17.84 15.27
CA ALA A 213 -45.60 -16.54 15.65
C ALA A 213 -46.58 -15.58 16.37
N THR A 214 -47.86 -15.60 16.01
CA THR A 214 -48.90 -14.72 16.57
C THR A 214 -49.17 -14.95 18.05
N ILE A 215 -48.94 -16.17 18.56
CA ILE A 215 -49.18 -16.54 19.96
C ILE A 215 -47.89 -16.87 20.72
N PHE A 216 -46.72 -16.70 20.07
CA PHE A 216 -45.46 -17.20 20.62
C PHE A 216 -45.04 -16.44 21.90
N GLN A 217 -45.16 -15.12 21.90
CA GLN A 217 -44.84 -14.33 23.09
C GLN A 217 -45.74 -14.67 24.29
N GLU A 218 -47.05 -14.87 24.07
CA GLU A 218 -48.00 -15.29 25.13
C GLU A 218 -47.72 -16.71 25.65
N THR A 219 -47.23 -17.58 24.78
CA THR A 219 -46.87 -18.97 25.15
C THR A 219 -45.64 -19.00 26.07
N ILE A 220 -44.67 -18.09 25.88
CA ILE A 220 -43.46 -18.01 26.73
C ILE A 220 -43.83 -17.65 28.18
N ASP A 221 -44.83 -16.79 28.38
CA ASP A 221 -45.25 -16.37 29.72
C ASP A 221 -45.81 -17.56 30.54
N ASN A 222 -46.49 -18.49 29.86
CA ASN A 222 -47.13 -19.66 30.48
C ASN A 222 -46.27 -20.94 30.43
N ALA A 223 -45.16 -20.94 29.68
CA ALA A 223 -44.31 -22.12 29.53
C ALA A 223 -43.54 -22.46 30.81
N SER A 224 -43.42 -23.75 31.12
CA SER A 224 -42.58 -24.27 32.20
C SER A 224 -41.19 -24.67 31.66
N GLY A 225 -40.13 -24.63 32.47
CA GLY A 225 -38.77 -25.03 32.08
C GLY A 225 -37.79 -23.90 31.74
N PHE A 226 -38.21 -22.63 31.77
CA PHE A 226 -37.31 -21.48 31.59
C PHE A 226 -36.77 -20.93 32.91
N ASP A 227 -35.49 -20.59 32.92
CA ASP A 227 -34.87 -19.73 33.93
C ASP A 227 -35.57 -18.35 33.96
N ILE A 228 -35.73 -17.77 35.16
CA ILE A 228 -36.46 -16.51 35.34
C ILE A 228 -35.83 -15.35 34.57
N GLU A 229 -34.50 -15.37 34.39
CA GLU A 229 -33.75 -14.37 33.64
C GLU A 229 -33.79 -14.61 32.12
N LEU A 230 -34.10 -15.83 31.68
CA LEU A 230 -34.12 -16.20 30.26
C LEU A 230 -35.45 -15.86 29.57
N ARG A 231 -36.55 -15.88 30.32
CA ARG A 231 -37.90 -15.53 29.83
C ARG A 231 -37.97 -14.18 29.09
N PRO A 232 -37.52 -13.05 29.68
CA PRO A 232 -37.59 -11.75 28.99
C PRO A 232 -36.75 -11.72 27.72
N ILE A 233 -35.62 -12.44 27.69
CA ILE A 233 -34.69 -12.50 26.55
C ILE A 233 -35.35 -13.24 25.37
N ILE A 234 -35.90 -14.44 25.59
CA ILE A 234 -36.58 -15.21 24.53
C ILE A 234 -37.82 -14.45 24.04
N ARG A 235 -38.58 -13.80 24.95
CA ARG A 235 -39.74 -12.99 24.59
C ARG A 235 -39.39 -11.84 23.64
N LYS A 236 -38.22 -11.22 23.82
CA LYS A 236 -37.70 -10.18 22.93
C LYS A 236 -37.21 -10.76 21.60
N LEU A 237 -36.58 -11.94 21.59
CA LEU A 237 -36.14 -12.61 20.35
C LEU A 237 -37.30 -12.98 19.42
N VAL A 238 -38.41 -13.49 19.96
CA VAL A 238 -39.55 -13.98 19.16
C VAL A 238 -40.63 -12.93 18.89
N ALA A 239 -40.32 -11.64 19.06
CA ALA A 239 -41.28 -10.56 18.79
C ALA A 239 -41.76 -10.58 17.33
N SER A 240 -43.05 -10.35 17.10
CA SER A 240 -43.60 -10.36 15.74
C SER A 240 -43.04 -9.24 14.87
N ASN A 241 -42.75 -8.08 15.47
CA ASN A 241 -42.13 -6.94 14.81
C ASN A 241 -40.59 -7.00 14.94
N PRO A 242 -39.83 -7.01 13.84
CA PRO A 242 -38.36 -7.08 13.88
C PRO A 242 -37.69 -5.95 14.68
N ILE A 243 -38.29 -4.74 14.69
CA ILE A 243 -37.75 -3.57 15.41
C ILE A 243 -37.74 -3.77 16.94
N GLU A 244 -38.65 -4.62 17.44
CA GLU A 244 -38.75 -4.94 18.87
C GLU A 244 -37.77 -6.04 19.31
N ARG A 245 -37.11 -6.71 18.34
CA ARG A 245 -36.06 -7.70 18.61
C ARG A 245 -34.73 -7.01 18.89
N TYR A 246 -33.76 -7.79 19.35
CA TYR A 246 -32.37 -7.33 19.44
C TYR A 246 -31.86 -6.88 18.08
N LYS A 247 -31.04 -5.83 18.05
CA LYS A 247 -30.47 -5.31 16.80
C LYS A 247 -29.50 -6.29 16.16
N ASN A 248 -28.71 -6.99 16.98
CA ASN A 248 -27.70 -7.98 16.57
C ASN A 248 -27.39 -8.94 17.74
N ILE A 249 -26.54 -9.94 17.50
CA ILE A 249 -26.16 -10.95 18.51
C ILE A 249 -25.34 -10.34 19.66
N SER A 250 -24.55 -9.30 19.42
CA SER A 250 -23.78 -8.61 20.47
C SER A 250 -24.68 -8.01 21.56
N GLU A 251 -25.78 -7.35 21.18
CA GLU A 251 -26.78 -6.85 22.15
C GLU A 251 -27.42 -7.99 22.95
N LEU A 252 -27.74 -9.10 22.28
CA LEU A 252 -28.27 -10.31 22.92
C LEU A 252 -27.26 -10.94 23.90
N ARG A 253 -25.97 -11.01 23.55
CA ARG A 253 -24.90 -11.52 24.44
C ARG A 253 -24.76 -10.67 25.69
N GLY A 254 -24.95 -9.35 25.59
CA GLY A 254 -24.98 -8.44 26.73
C GLY A 254 -25.99 -8.87 27.79
N ASP A 255 -27.24 -9.11 27.37
CA ASP A 255 -28.32 -9.57 28.28
C ASP A 255 -28.11 -11.02 28.77
N LEU A 256 -27.47 -11.87 27.95
CA LEU A 256 -27.11 -13.24 28.36
C LEU A 256 -25.85 -13.30 29.25
N THR A 257 -25.11 -12.21 29.44
CA THR A 257 -23.82 -12.23 30.15
C THR A 257 -23.96 -12.66 31.61
N SER A 258 -24.99 -12.19 32.34
CA SER A 258 -25.21 -12.62 33.73
C SER A 258 -25.54 -14.10 33.84
N VAL A 259 -26.34 -14.59 32.89
CA VAL A 259 -26.74 -16.01 32.79
C VAL A 259 -25.51 -16.85 32.45
N PHE A 260 -24.71 -16.44 31.47
CA PHE A 260 -23.45 -17.09 31.14
C PHE A 260 -22.48 -17.08 32.31
N LYS A 261 -22.25 -15.96 32.99
CA LYS A 261 -21.36 -15.92 34.17
C LYS A 261 -21.82 -16.84 35.30
N ARG A 262 -23.11 -16.85 35.62
CA ARG A 262 -23.68 -17.72 36.66
C ARG A 262 -23.46 -19.20 36.37
N PHE A 263 -23.48 -19.58 35.09
CA PHE A 263 -23.32 -20.97 34.68
C PHE A 263 -21.91 -21.29 34.13
N LEU A 264 -20.99 -20.31 33.97
CA LEU A 264 -19.70 -20.44 33.25
C LEU A 264 -18.39 -19.81 33.89
N ASP A 265 -18.33 -18.83 34.83
CA ASP A 265 -17.05 -18.11 35.23
C ASP A 265 -16.37 -18.50 36.60
N VAL A 266 -15.03 -18.70 36.62
CA VAL A 266 -14.14 -19.15 37.77
C VAL A 266 -12.77 -18.37 37.78
N HIS A 267 -12.10 -18.09 38.91
CA HIS A 267 -10.74 -17.46 38.92
C HIS A 267 -9.66 -18.30 38.19
N PHE A 268 -8.88 -17.75 37.25
CA PHE A 268 -7.99 -18.55 36.40
C PHE A 268 -6.54 -18.75 36.91
N THR A 269 -5.98 -19.92 36.62
CA THR A 269 -4.59 -20.34 36.85
C THR A 269 -3.94 -20.66 35.51
N ALA A 270 -2.94 -19.87 35.12
CA ALA A 270 -2.19 -20.04 33.87
C ALA A 270 -0.98 -20.97 34.10
N VAL A 271 -0.96 -22.15 33.48
CA VAL A 271 0.12 -23.13 33.62
C VAL A 271 1.06 -23.10 32.41
N ILE A 272 2.31 -22.67 32.62
CA ILE A 272 3.32 -22.62 31.56
C ILE A 272 4.48 -23.55 31.91
N THR A 273 4.93 -24.37 30.97
CA THR A 273 6.07 -25.28 31.20
C THR A 273 7.17 -25.08 30.18
N MET A 274 8.41 -25.36 30.57
CA MET A 274 9.59 -25.22 29.72
C MET A 274 10.62 -26.31 30.03
N ASP A 275 11.39 -26.72 29.03
CA ASP A 275 12.47 -27.68 29.20
C ASP A 275 13.74 -27.05 29.82
N HIS A 276 14.71 -27.90 30.15
CA HIS A 276 15.98 -27.48 30.76
C HIS A 276 16.84 -26.61 29.82
N GLU A 277 16.73 -26.78 28.50
CA GLU A 277 17.46 -26.00 27.52
C GLU A 277 16.96 -24.55 27.49
N LYS A 278 15.64 -24.34 27.47
CA LYS A 278 15.01 -23.01 27.56
C LYS A 278 15.33 -22.32 28.89
N PHE A 279 15.31 -23.06 30.00
CA PHE A 279 15.73 -22.52 31.30
C PHE A 279 17.20 -22.08 31.30
N THR A 280 18.09 -22.85 30.66
CA THR A 280 19.50 -22.47 30.51
C THR A 280 19.67 -21.24 29.60
N LYS A 281 18.84 -21.10 28.56
CA LYS A 281 18.79 -19.91 27.70
C LYS A 281 18.46 -18.65 28.49
N LEU A 282 17.50 -18.68 29.43
CA LEU A 282 17.21 -17.55 30.33
C LEU A 282 18.44 -17.10 31.14
N LYS A 283 19.25 -18.04 31.62
CA LYS A 283 20.49 -17.74 32.35
C LYS A 283 21.55 -17.12 31.45
N ASN A 284 21.75 -17.67 30.25
CA ASN A 284 22.75 -17.20 29.31
C ASN A 284 22.44 -15.78 28.80
N LEU A 285 21.14 -15.44 28.70
CA LEU A 285 20.68 -14.09 28.37
C LEU A 285 20.71 -13.11 29.56
N ASN A 286 21.18 -13.55 30.74
CA ASN A 286 21.16 -12.81 32.01
C ASN A 286 19.76 -12.27 32.40
N LEU A 287 18.69 -13.01 32.04
CA LEU A 287 17.31 -12.65 32.39
C LEU A 287 16.88 -13.18 33.76
N ILE A 288 17.60 -14.17 34.29
CA ILE A 288 17.44 -14.74 35.64
C ILE A 288 18.80 -14.92 36.33
N PRO A 289 18.87 -14.99 37.68
CA PRO A 289 20.14 -15.17 38.40
C PRO A 289 20.87 -16.47 38.02
N LYS A 290 22.20 -16.42 37.83
CA LYS A 290 23.01 -17.57 37.37
C LYS A 290 22.98 -18.76 38.35
N ASN A 291 22.81 -18.51 39.64
CA ASN A 291 22.75 -19.49 40.73
C ASN A 291 21.36 -20.10 40.96
N SER A 292 20.33 -19.70 40.19
CA SER A 292 18.97 -20.24 40.32
C SER A 292 18.87 -21.70 39.89
N THR A 293 18.04 -22.50 40.55
CA THR A 293 17.74 -23.88 40.13
C THR A 293 16.36 -23.95 39.47
N ILE A 294 16.07 -25.02 38.72
CA ILE A 294 14.76 -25.20 38.06
C ILE A 294 13.61 -25.28 39.06
N LYS A 295 13.89 -25.57 40.34
CA LYS A 295 12.90 -25.56 41.44
C LYS A 295 12.49 -24.14 41.86
N ASP A 296 13.31 -23.13 41.56
CA ASP A 296 13.05 -21.73 41.87
C ASP A 296 12.28 -21.02 40.74
N LEU A 297 11.96 -21.74 39.67
CA LEU A 297 11.46 -21.21 38.41
C LEU A 297 10.12 -20.49 38.58
N ASP A 298 9.17 -21.09 39.32
CA ASP A 298 7.88 -20.47 39.63
C ASP A 298 8.06 -19.13 40.38
N LEU A 299 8.91 -19.09 41.41
CA LEU A 299 9.16 -17.91 42.25
C LEU A 299 9.92 -16.78 41.51
N ILE A 300 10.82 -17.11 40.58
CA ILE A 300 11.66 -16.12 39.89
C ILE A 300 10.97 -15.59 38.63
N VAL A 301 10.33 -16.47 37.86
CA VAL A 301 9.69 -16.10 36.59
C VAL A 301 8.36 -15.38 36.85
N SER A 302 7.54 -15.81 37.83
CA SER A 302 6.26 -15.15 38.15
C SER A 302 6.41 -13.66 38.50
N ARG A 303 7.54 -13.23 39.08
CA ARG A 303 7.84 -11.81 39.34
C ARG A 303 7.93 -10.95 38.08
N ASN A 304 8.25 -11.56 36.93
CA ASN A 304 8.25 -10.89 35.64
C ASN A 304 6.83 -10.69 35.07
N TYR A 305 5.81 -11.31 35.68
CA TYR A 305 4.42 -11.36 35.21
C TYR A 305 3.43 -10.91 36.30
N MET A 306 3.73 -9.78 36.95
CA MET A 306 2.81 -9.16 37.92
C MET A 306 1.53 -8.63 37.25
N GLU A 307 1.65 -8.16 36.01
CA GLU A 307 0.55 -7.87 35.08
C GLU A 307 0.69 -8.85 33.92
N LEU A 308 -0.34 -9.65 33.64
CA LEU A 308 -0.27 -10.70 32.63
C LEU A 308 -0.98 -10.24 31.35
N TYR A 309 -0.18 -9.91 30.33
CA TYR A 309 -0.69 -9.59 29.00
C TYR A 309 -0.43 -10.76 28.06
N ILE A 310 -1.48 -11.27 27.42
CA ILE A 310 -1.41 -12.41 26.51
C ILE A 310 -2.01 -12.01 25.17
N GLY A 311 -1.27 -12.27 24.09
CA GLY A 311 -1.74 -12.10 22.72
C GLY A 311 -1.47 -13.35 21.89
N GLN A 312 -2.16 -13.48 20.76
CA GLN A 312 -2.04 -14.63 19.87
C GLN A 312 -1.80 -14.18 18.42
N LEU A 313 -0.90 -14.89 17.74
CA LEU A 313 -0.68 -14.79 16.30
C LEU A 313 -0.27 -16.17 15.78
N ASP A 314 -0.97 -16.68 14.76
CA ASP A 314 -0.67 -17.96 14.10
C ASP A 314 -0.47 -19.14 15.07
N ASN A 315 -1.35 -19.26 16.07
CA ASN A 315 -1.34 -20.28 17.13
C ASN A 315 -0.13 -20.23 18.08
N ILE A 316 0.62 -19.13 18.06
CA ILE A 316 1.68 -18.83 19.03
C ILE A 316 1.13 -17.82 20.04
N TYR A 317 1.07 -18.24 21.31
CA TYR A 317 0.61 -17.42 22.43
C TYR A 317 1.80 -16.70 23.05
N LYS A 318 1.72 -15.38 23.11
CA LYS A 318 2.79 -14.51 23.57
C LYS A 318 2.44 -13.98 24.95
N PHE A 319 3.17 -14.45 25.96
CA PHE A 319 3.06 -14.00 27.33
C PHE A 319 4.06 -12.88 27.57
N LEU A 320 3.57 -11.64 27.57
CA LEU A 320 4.40 -10.45 27.74
C LEU A 320 4.61 -10.18 29.23
N GLY A 321 5.88 -10.17 29.64
CA GLY A 321 6.29 -9.78 30.99
C GLY A 321 7.16 -8.52 30.98
N THR A 322 7.64 -8.12 32.15
CA THR A 322 8.35 -6.84 32.35
C THR A 322 9.63 -6.72 31.53
N ASN A 323 10.42 -7.79 31.43
CA ASN A 323 11.75 -7.77 30.80
C ASN A 323 11.87 -8.68 29.56
N TYR A 324 10.95 -9.62 29.39
CA TYR A 324 10.97 -10.60 28.30
C TYR A 324 9.56 -11.17 28.05
N CYS A 325 9.37 -11.73 26.87
CA CYS A 325 8.16 -12.37 26.40
C CYS A 325 8.41 -13.87 26.17
N LEU A 326 7.45 -14.72 26.55
CA LEU A 326 7.45 -16.15 26.25
C LEU A 326 6.51 -16.40 25.07
N GLU A 327 7.05 -16.98 24.00
CA GLU A 327 6.26 -17.48 22.88
C GLU A 327 5.98 -18.97 23.14
N CYS A 328 4.71 -19.30 23.28
CA CYS A 328 4.25 -20.62 23.70
C CYS A 328 3.33 -21.24 22.67
N PHE A 329 3.45 -22.55 22.48
CA PHE A 329 2.40 -23.34 21.83
C PHE A 329 1.44 -23.84 22.90
N TYR A 330 0.16 -23.82 22.60
CA TYR A 330 -0.82 -24.48 23.45
C TYR A 330 -0.84 -25.97 23.12
N GLY A 331 -0.51 -26.82 24.10
CA GLY A 331 -0.53 -28.26 23.93
C GLY A 331 -1.92 -28.81 24.22
N GLU A 332 -2.73 -29.00 23.18
CA GLU A 332 -4.13 -29.49 23.26
C GLU A 332 -4.29 -30.72 24.17
N ASP A 333 -3.43 -31.73 24.00
CA ASP A 333 -3.49 -32.98 24.79
C ASP A 333 -3.17 -32.80 26.28
N THR A 334 -2.41 -31.75 26.61
CA THR A 334 -1.84 -31.53 27.93
C THR A 334 -2.46 -30.33 28.65
N ASN A 335 -3.26 -29.53 27.96
CA ASN A 335 -3.83 -28.26 28.42
C ASN A 335 -2.77 -27.32 29.02
N VAL A 336 -1.53 -27.34 28.52
CA VAL A 336 -0.45 -26.45 29.00
C VAL A 336 0.16 -25.61 27.90
N PHE A 337 0.60 -24.41 28.26
CA PHE A 337 1.41 -23.60 27.36
C PHE A 337 2.87 -24.06 27.43
N LEU A 338 3.39 -24.55 26.31
CA LEU A 338 4.75 -25.05 26.14
C LEU A 338 5.62 -23.93 25.57
N VAL A 339 6.66 -23.52 26.29
CA VAL A 339 7.57 -22.46 25.83
C VAL A 339 8.36 -22.92 24.61
N ALA A 340 8.09 -22.31 23.47
CA ALA A 340 8.81 -22.51 22.23
C ALA A 340 10.03 -21.60 22.15
N GLU A 341 9.86 -20.31 22.46
CA GLU A 341 10.90 -19.31 22.37
C GLU A 341 10.79 -18.25 23.47
N ILE A 342 11.93 -17.64 23.81
CA ILE A 342 12.05 -16.55 24.77
C ILE A 342 12.66 -15.37 24.03
N LYS A 343 11.95 -14.23 24.02
CA LYS A 343 12.41 -12.98 23.39
C LYS A 343 12.58 -11.90 24.45
N LYS A 344 13.74 -11.24 24.46
CA LYS A 344 13.97 -10.07 25.30
C LYS A 344 13.17 -8.89 24.71
N VAL A 345 12.48 -8.15 25.56
CA VAL A 345 11.64 -7.02 25.12
C VAL A 345 12.18 -5.75 25.75
N VAL A 346 12.41 -4.71 24.95
CA VAL A 346 12.83 -3.39 25.45
C VAL A 346 11.62 -2.57 25.92
N PRO A 347 11.77 -1.61 26.85
CA PRO A 347 10.63 -0.89 27.43
C PRO A 347 9.70 -0.23 26.41
N VAL A 348 10.26 0.38 25.36
CA VAL A 348 9.47 1.04 24.29
C VAL A 348 8.61 0.02 23.52
N GLU A 349 9.21 -1.12 23.17
CA GLU A 349 8.53 -2.22 22.48
C GLU A 349 7.44 -2.84 23.37
N ARG A 350 7.70 -2.96 24.68
CA ARG A 350 6.74 -3.50 25.65
C ARG A 350 5.46 -2.66 25.72
N GLU A 351 5.58 -1.34 25.86
CA GLU A 351 4.41 -0.45 25.92
C GLU A 351 3.59 -0.49 24.63
N PHE A 352 4.24 -0.75 23.49
CA PHE A 352 3.56 -0.95 22.22
C PHE A 352 2.82 -2.28 22.16
N ILE A 353 3.46 -3.39 22.57
CA ILE A 353 2.84 -4.73 22.58
C ILE A 353 1.65 -4.78 23.55
N LYS A 354 1.74 -4.11 24.71
CA LYS A 354 0.65 -4.02 25.69
C LYS A 354 -0.68 -3.55 25.08
N ARG A 355 -0.65 -2.65 24.11
CA ARG A 355 -1.86 -2.12 23.44
C ARG A 355 -2.58 -3.15 22.56
N LYS A 356 -1.90 -4.25 22.22
CA LYS A 356 -2.39 -5.29 21.31
C LYS A 356 -2.78 -6.58 22.03
N PHE A 357 -2.47 -6.69 23.32
CA PHE A 357 -2.60 -7.93 24.08
C PHE A 357 -3.71 -7.80 25.12
N CYS A 358 -4.38 -8.91 25.38
CA CYS A 358 -5.43 -8.98 26.39
C CYS A 358 -4.79 -8.98 27.79
N GLU A 359 -5.28 -8.14 28.69
CA GLU A 359 -4.92 -8.21 30.10
C GLU A 359 -5.73 -9.31 30.79
N ILE A 360 -5.06 -10.28 31.41
CA ILE A 360 -5.71 -11.44 32.03
C ILE A 360 -5.41 -11.47 33.52
N SER A 361 -6.47 -11.49 34.33
CA SER A 361 -6.39 -11.68 35.77
C SER A 361 -6.20 -13.16 36.12
N ALA A 362 -4.99 -13.69 35.93
CA ALA A 362 -4.64 -15.07 36.25
C ALA A 362 -3.36 -15.18 37.09
N ARG A 363 -3.27 -16.22 37.91
CA ARG A 363 -2.02 -16.58 38.60
C ARG A 363 -1.17 -17.46 37.70
N LEU A 364 0.06 -17.04 37.40
CA LEU A 364 1.02 -17.84 36.66
C LEU A 364 1.58 -18.96 37.54
N ASN A 365 1.65 -20.17 37.02
CA ASN A 365 2.26 -21.34 37.65
C ASN A 365 3.21 -21.99 36.64
N LEU A 366 4.50 -22.14 37.00
CA LEU A 366 5.49 -22.78 36.14
C LEU A 366 6.02 -24.10 36.71
N PRO A 367 5.27 -25.21 36.56
CA PRO A 367 5.67 -26.52 37.05
C PRO A 367 6.81 -27.12 36.22
N ASP A 368 7.62 -27.98 36.87
CA ASP A 368 8.55 -28.87 36.16
C ASP A 368 7.75 -29.77 35.21
N PRO A 369 8.18 -29.95 33.94
CA PRO A 369 7.51 -30.83 32.98
C PRO A 369 7.13 -32.20 33.54
N LYS A 370 7.94 -32.77 34.45
CA LYS A 370 7.71 -34.09 35.07
C LYS A 370 6.57 -34.11 36.09
N THR A 371 6.10 -32.94 36.51
CA THR A 371 5.12 -32.77 37.61
C THR A 371 3.76 -32.23 37.16
N ILE A 372 3.59 -31.95 35.86
CA ILE A 372 2.37 -31.35 35.28
C ILE A 372 1.11 -32.14 35.65
N HIS A 373 1.16 -33.48 35.60
CA HIS A 373 0.01 -34.36 35.91
C HIS A 373 -0.49 -34.27 37.37
N ARG A 374 0.24 -33.60 38.27
CA ARG A 374 -0.11 -33.49 39.70
C ARG A 374 -0.81 -32.18 40.06
N LEU A 375 -1.08 -31.31 39.09
CA LEU A 375 -1.69 -30.00 39.33
C LEU A 375 -3.19 -30.11 39.54
N SER A 376 -3.70 -29.43 40.57
CA SER A 376 -5.13 -29.48 40.95
C SER A 376 -6.00 -28.46 40.22
N ARG A 377 -5.41 -27.45 39.57
CA ARG A 377 -6.12 -26.36 38.87
C ARG A 377 -5.31 -25.87 37.68
N ASN A 378 -5.95 -25.82 36.51
CA ASN A 378 -5.35 -25.39 35.26
C ASN A 378 -6.47 -24.84 34.36
N ASP A 379 -6.46 -23.52 34.15
CA ASP A 379 -7.51 -22.81 33.44
C ASP A 379 -7.03 -22.31 32.07
N ASN A 380 -5.94 -22.90 31.54
CA ASN A 380 -5.32 -22.46 30.30
C ASN A 380 -6.23 -22.51 29.07
N LEU A 381 -7.14 -23.48 28.99
CA LEU A 381 -8.11 -23.55 27.88
C LEU A 381 -9.03 -22.33 27.87
N GLU A 382 -9.44 -21.86 29.04
CA GLU A 382 -10.33 -20.70 29.16
C GLU A 382 -9.57 -19.40 28.91
N ILE A 383 -8.34 -19.31 29.44
CA ILE A 383 -7.41 -18.22 29.12
C ILE A 383 -7.17 -18.17 27.60
N LYS A 384 -6.91 -19.32 26.95
CA LYS A 384 -6.75 -19.41 25.50
C LYS A 384 -7.96 -18.82 24.79
N ASN A 385 -9.17 -19.23 25.14
CA ASN A 385 -10.39 -18.76 24.50
C ASN A 385 -10.61 -17.25 24.68
N ILE A 386 -10.32 -16.70 25.87
CA ILE A 386 -10.40 -15.25 26.13
C ILE A 386 -9.39 -14.48 25.27
N VAL A 387 -8.16 -14.99 25.16
CA VAL A 387 -7.13 -14.38 24.33
C VAL A 387 -7.51 -14.44 22.86
N ASP A 388 -8.01 -15.58 22.40
CA ASP A 388 -8.45 -15.79 21.02
C ASP A 388 -9.60 -14.82 20.70
N GLU A 389 -10.64 -14.72 21.54
CA GLU A 389 -11.77 -13.79 21.38
C GLU A 389 -11.34 -12.31 21.39
N PHE A 390 -10.43 -11.92 22.30
CA PHE A 390 -9.88 -10.57 22.32
C PHE A 390 -9.08 -10.26 21.05
N CYS A 391 -8.25 -11.18 20.59
CA CYS A 391 -7.43 -10.99 19.39
C CYS A 391 -8.31 -10.90 18.13
N GLU A 392 -9.38 -11.69 18.05
CA GLU A 392 -10.40 -11.58 17.00
C GLU A 392 -11.11 -10.22 17.04
N HIS A 393 -11.54 -9.75 18.22
CA HIS A 393 -12.16 -8.43 18.36
C HIS A 393 -11.20 -7.29 18.03
N TYR A 394 -9.94 -7.38 18.43
CA TYR A 394 -8.90 -6.40 18.09
C TYR A 394 -8.62 -6.36 16.58
N ARG A 395 -8.73 -7.49 15.87
CA ARG A 395 -8.63 -7.56 14.41
C ARG A 395 -9.96 -7.29 13.69
N SER A 396 -11.04 -7.01 14.41
CA SER A 396 -12.34 -6.74 13.79
C SER A 396 -12.29 -5.55 12.85
N LYS A 397 -13.08 -5.61 11.76
CA LYS A 397 -13.14 -4.54 10.76
C LYS A 397 -13.46 -3.18 11.38
N ASP A 398 -14.26 -3.13 12.43
CA ASP A 398 -14.58 -1.89 13.13
C ASP A 398 -13.34 -1.29 13.82
N ASN A 399 -12.55 -2.11 14.52
CA ASN A 399 -11.31 -1.62 15.12
C ASN A 399 -10.28 -1.23 14.04
N VAL A 400 -10.18 -1.99 12.95
CA VAL A 400 -9.34 -1.64 11.79
C VAL A 400 -9.74 -0.31 11.19
N ASN A 401 -11.04 -0.06 11.00
CA ASN A 401 -11.56 1.21 10.51
C ASN A 401 -11.25 2.36 11.47
N ILE A 402 -11.42 2.16 12.77
CA ILE A 402 -11.16 3.17 13.81
C ILE A 402 -9.67 3.52 13.84
N GLU A 403 -8.79 2.53 13.93
CA GLU A 403 -7.35 2.76 13.97
C GLU A 403 -6.82 3.34 12.65
N TYR A 404 -7.31 2.87 11.50
CA TYR A 404 -6.96 3.47 10.21
C TYR A 404 -7.36 4.94 10.15
N LYS A 405 -8.61 5.28 10.52
CA LYS A 405 -9.12 6.65 10.49
C LYS A 405 -8.40 7.56 11.48
N LYS A 406 -8.10 7.06 12.67
CA LYS A 406 -7.31 7.77 13.68
C LYS A 406 -5.91 8.09 13.19
N ASN A 407 -5.27 7.16 12.48
CA ASN A 407 -3.89 7.31 12.02
C ASN A 407 -3.75 8.06 10.69
N TYR A 408 -4.75 8.00 9.83
CA TYR A 408 -4.64 8.47 8.44
C TYR A 408 -5.82 9.33 7.95
N GLY A 409 -6.86 9.53 8.76
CA GLY A 409 -8.04 10.32 8.39
C GLY A 409 -7.73 11.79 8.12
N ALA A 410 -6.82 12.38 8.91
CA ALA A 410 -6.43 13.79 8.78
C ALA A 410 -5.82 14.15 7.41
N TRP A 411 -5.23 13.17 6.69
CA TRP A 411 -4.72 13.38 5.33
C TRP A 411 -5.79 13.79 4.34
N ARG A 412 -7.02 13.29 4.49
CA ARG A 412 -8.13 13.65 3.62
C ARG A 412 -8.48 15.13 3.79
N ASP A 413 -8.53 15.59 5.03
CA ASP A 413 -8.84 16.97 5.36
C ASP A 413 -7.75 17.91 4.87
N LEU A 414 -6.47 17.55 5.08
CA LEU A 414 -5.33 18.29 4.56
C LEU A 414 -5.36 18.41 3.04
N LEU A 415 -5.60 17.31 2.31
CA LEU A 415 -5.69 17.33 0.84
C LEU A 415 -6.87 18.17 0.34
N THR A 416 -8.01 18.11 1.03
CA THR A 416 -9.20 18.90 0.68
C THR A 416 -8.95 20.39 0.89
N LEU A 417 -8.29 20.77 1.99
CA LEU A 417 -7.88 22.15 2.26
C LEU A 417 -6.81 22.63 1.27
N THR A 418 -5.84 21.78 0.94
CA THR A 418 -4.80 22.06 -0.07
C THR A 418 -5.44 22.33 -1.44
N LYS A 419 -6.39 21.49 -1.85
CA LYS A 419 -7.14 21.68 -3.10
C LYS A 419 -7.83 23.04 -3.13
N LYS A 420 -8.52 23.39 -2.04
CA LYS A 420 -9.22 24.67 -1.92
C LYS A 420 -8.25 25.86 -1.91
N SER A 421 -7.13 25.77 -1.17
CA SER A 421 -6.09 26.80 -1.13
C SER A 421 -5.50 27.07 -2.52
N ILE A 422 -5.24 26.03 -3.32
CA ILE A 422 -4.79 26.18 -4.70
C ILE A 422 -5.85 26.92 -5.53
N GLU A 423 -7.11 26.49 -5.48
CA GLU A 423 -8.19 27.14 -6.23
C GLU A 423 -8.38 28.62 -5.85
N ASP A 424 -8.28 28.95 -4.56
CA ASP A 424 -8.46 30.31 -4.02
C ASP A 424 -7.25 31.21 -4.33
N ASN A 425 -6.02 30.71 -4.26
CA ASN A 425 -4.78 31.47 -4.42
C ASN A 425 -4.27 31.56 -5.88
N VAL A 426 -4.90 30.86 -6.83
CA VAL A 426 -4.53 30.95 -8.25
C VAL A 426 -4.66 32.39 -8.77
N GLN A 427 -3.58 32.88 -9.37
CA GLN A 427 -3.52 34.20 -9.96
C GLN A 427 -4.39 34.29 -11.22
N ARG A 428 -5.40 35.16 -11.17
CA ARG A 428 -6.37 35.38 -12.24
C ARG A 428 -6.15 36.74 -12.90
N PHE A 429 -6.05 36.74 -14.22
CA PHE A 429 -5.87 37.91 -15.06
C PHE A 429 -7.18 38.21 -15.80
N LEU A 430 -7.83 39.32 -15.42
CA LEU A 430 -9.02 39.82 -16.09
C LEU A 430 -8.66 40.39 -17.46
N TYR A 431 -9.46 40.10 -18.49
CA TYR A 431 -9.30 40.60 -19.84
C TYR A 431 -10.57 41.26 -20.38
N ASP A 432 -10.38 42.37 -21.11
CA ASP A 432 -11.43 43.18 -21.72
C ASP A 432 -11.75 42.75 -23.16
N SER A 433 -10.80 42.11 -23.84
CA SER A 433 -10.98 41.51 -25.16
C SER A 433 -9.88 40.49 -25.45
N TYR A 434 -10.14 39.60 -26.42
CA TYR A 434 -9.13 38.73 -26.98
C TYR A 434 -9.23 38.71 -28.50
N ASP A 435 -8.11 38.47 -29.17
CA ASP A 435 -8.02 38.31 -30.62
C ASP A 435 -7.17 37.07 -30.95
N ILE A 436 -7.51 36.38 -32.04
CA ILE A 436 -6.79 35.18 -32.49
C ILE A 436 -6.27 35.43 -33.91
N LYS A 437 -4.93 35.45 -34.05
CA LYS A 437 -4.24 35.56 -35.34
C LYS A 437 -3.31 34.37 -35.53
N GLY A 438 -3.61 33.51 -36.50
CA GLY A 438 -2.86 32.27 -36.72
C GLY A 438 -2.94 31.35 -35.49
N ASN A 439 -1.79 31.02 -34.91
CA ASN A 439 -1.65 30.19 -33.69
C ASN A 439 -1.42 31.01 -32.41
N ILE A 440 -1.61 32.34 -32.46
CA ILE A 440 -1.41 33.24 -31.34
C ILE A 440 -2.76 33.80 -30.89
N CYS A 441 -3.05 33.70 -29.59
CA CYS A 441 -4.17 34.37 -28.95
C CYS A 441 -3.65 35.52 -28.08
N SER A 442 -4.07 36.75 -28.40
CA SER A 442 -3.66 37.97 -27.70
C SER A 442 -4.80 38.45 -26.80
N PHE A 443 -4.55 38.55 -25.51
CA PHE A 443 -5.50 39.03 -24.50
C PHE A 443 -5.17 40.47 -24.13
N LYS A 444 -6.11 41.38 -24.32
CA LYS A 444 -6.03 42.73 -23.75
C LYS A 444 -6.51 42.66 -22.30
N LEU A 445 -5.56 42.61 -21.36
CA LEU A 445 -5.87 42.56 -19.93
C LEU A 445 -6.53 43.86 -19.47
N HIS A 446 -7.34 43.78 -18.41
CA HIS A 446 -8.02 44.95 -17.86
C HIS A 446 -7.02 46.01 -17.39
N LYS A 447 -7.43 47.28 -17.45
CA LYS A 447 -6.56 48.41 -17.09
C LYS A 447 -6.11 48.29 -15.63
N GLY A 448 -4.80 48.41 -15.37
CA GLY A 448 -4.20 48.25 -14.04
C GLY A 448 -3.91 46.82 -13.61
N VAL A 449 -4.12 45.82 -14.46
CA VAL A 449 -3.60 44.45 -14.24
C VAL A 449 -2.10 44.44 -14.51
N PHE A 450 -1.30 44.12 -13.50
CA PHE A 450 0.14 43.94 -13.61
C PHE A 450 0.49 42.45 -13.49
N LEU A 451 1.46 41.98 -14.27
CA LEU A 451 1.92 40.58 -14.25
C LEU A 451 2.75 40.24 -12.99
N GLY A 452 3.06 41.22 -12.13
CA GLY A 452 3.76 41.02 -10.85
C GLY A 452 5.19 40.46 -11.00
N ASP A 453 5.71 39.83 -9.94
CA ASP A 453 6.98 39.05 -9.92
C ASP A 453 6.86 37.67 -10.60
N THR A 454 5.74 37.40 -11.28
CA THR A 454 5.45 36.11 -11.87
C THR A 454 6.38 35.89 -13.07
N VAL A 455 7.33 34.97 -12.93
CA VAL A 455 8.29 34.67 -14.01
C VAL A 455 7.59 33.82 -15.06
N PHE A 456 7.09 34.48 -16.11
CA PHE A 456 6.57 33.80 -17.28
C PHE A 456 7.71 33.25 -18.13
N ASN A 457 7.58 32.00 -18.56
CA ASN A 457 8.44 31.38 -19.55
C ASN A 457 7.59 30.78 -20.68
N LYS A 458 8.22 30.36 -21.78
CA LYS A 458 7.50 29.80 -22.94
C LYS A 458 6.76 28.48 -22.66
N GLU A 459 6.96 27.90 -21.48
CA GLU A 459 6.30 26.68 -21.01
C GLU A 459 5.07 26.99 -20.14
N THR A 460 4.91 28.24 -19.68
CA THR A 460 3.84 28.63 -18.77
C THR A 460 2.47 28.48 -19.44
N ARG A 461 1.65 27.55 -18.95
CA ARG A 461 0.32 27.26 -19.50
C ARG A 461 -0.74 28.17 -18.91
N LEU A 462 -1.61 28.69 -19.76
CA LEU A 462 -2.76 29.52 -19.38
C LEU A 462 -4.06 28.81 -19.72
N ILE A 463 -5.03 28.92 -18.80
CA ILE A 463 -6.34 28.29 -18.89
C ILE A 463 -7.46 29.30 -18.64
N TYR A 464 -8.64 28.99 -19.15
CA TYR A 464 -9.89 29.70 -18.89
C TYR A 464 -10.83 28.82 -18.06
N GLU A 465 -11.37 29.39 -16.98
CA GLU A 465 -12.28 28.73 -16.05
C GLU A 465 -13.74 28.86 -16.53
N ARG A 466 -14.28 27.81 -17.17
CA ARG A 466 -15.68 27.78 -17.58
C ARG A 466 -16.57 27.19 -16.49
N LYS A 467 -17.30 28.04 -15.77
CA LYS A 467 -18.30 27.58 -14.78
C LYS A 467 -19.50 26.90 -15.46
N ASN A 468 -19.83 25.68 -15.03
CA ASN A 468 -21.03 24.99 -15.46
C ASN A 468 -22.21 25.35 -14.54
N LYS A 469 -23.24 26.03 -15.08
CA LYS A 469 -24.41 26.49 -14.32
C LYS A 469 -25.22 25.38 -13.64
N LYS A 470 -25.12 24.12 -14.09
CA LYS A 470 -25.92 23.00 -13.55
C LYS A 470 -25.31 22.32 -12.31
N ASN A 471 -23.98 22.14 -12.26
CA ASN A 471 -23.34 21.30 -11.24
C ASN A 471 -22.27 22.05 -10.42
N ASN A 472 -22.16 23.37 -10.54
CA ASN A 472 -21.11 24.20 -9.93
C ASN A 472 -19.66 23.78 -10.23
N LYS A 473 -19.43 22.76 -11.09
CA LYS A 473 -18.11 22.33 -11.51
C LYS A 473 -17.51 23.31 -12.52
N THR A 474 -16.29 23.73 -12.27
CA THR A 474 -15.48 24.54 -13.19
C THR A 474 -14.80 23.61 -14.19
N LYS A 475 -15.00 23.85 -15.48
CA LYS A 475 -14.26 23.17 -16.56
C LYS A 475 -13.08 24.05 -16.97
N LEU A 476 -11.87 23.53 -16.82
CA LEU A 476 -10.65 24.19 -17.24
C LEU A 476 -10.47 24.01 -18.75
N ILE A 477 -10.26 25.11 -19.48
CA ILE A 477 -10.06 25.13 -20.93
C ILE A 477 -8.66 25.66 -21.20
N TYR A 478 -7.81 24.88 -21.85
CA TYR A 478 -6.49 25.33 -22.27
C TYR A 478 -6.59 26.43 -23.33
N VAL A 479 -5.86 27.52 -23.09
CA VAL A 479 -5.89 28.74 -23.92
C VAL A 479 -4.61 28.86 -24.75
N GLY A 480 -3.47 28.44 -24.20
CA GLY A 480 -2.16 28.48 -24.86
C GLY A 480 -1.02 28.53 -23.85
N ASN A 481 0.21 28.34 -24.34
CA ASN A 481 1.42 28.64 -23.56
C ASN A 481 1.75 30.12 -23.69
N TYR A 482 2.28 30.74 -22.66
CA TYR A 482 2.83 32.09 -22.72
C TYR A 482 3.83 32.20 -23.86
N TYR A 483 3.74 33.28 -24.63
CA TYR A 483 4.61 33.55 -25.75
C TYR A 483 5.40 34.84 -25.54
N ASP A 484 4.70 35.91 -25.17
CA ASP A 484 5.22 37.28 -25.08
C ASP A 484 4.18 38.17 -24.38
N ASP A 485 4.59 39.31 -23.84
CA ASP A 485 3.70 40.35 -23.33
C ASP A 485 4.22 41.74 -23.65
N SER A 486 3.29 42.69 -23.81
CA SER A 486 3.64 44.08 -24.13
C SER A 486 2.65 45.06 -23.52
N LEU A 487 3.12 46.22 -23.06
CA LEU A 487 2.27 47.29 -22.54
C LEU A 487 1.82 48.22 -23.68
N VAL A 488 0.51 48.38 -23.87
CA VAL A 488 -0.10 49.27 -24.87
C VAL A 488 -1.27 50.02 -24.25
N ASP A 489 -1.24 51.36 -24.28
CA ASP A 489 -2.31 52.24 -23.76
C ASP A 489 -2.74 51.92 -22.30
N GLU A 490 -1.77 51.70 -21.40
CA GLU A 490 -1.99 51.31 -20.00
C GLU A 490 -2.67 49.93 -19.79
N HIS A 491 -2.75 49.12 -20.86
CA HIS A 491 -3.15 47.72 -20.81
C HIS A 491 -1.95 46.81 -21.07
N VAL A 492 -1.90 45.69 -20.34
CA VAL A 492 -0.99 44.59 -20.68
C VAL A 492 -1.64 43.73 -21.75
N ILE A 493 -0.95 43.54 -22.86
CA ILE A 493 -1.33 42.60 -23.93
C ILE A 493 -0.56 41.31 -23.72
N LEU A 494 -1.24 40.29 -23.18
CA LEU A 494 -0.67 38.97 -22.93
C LEU A 494 -0.87 38.07 -24.16
N LYS A 495 0.22 37.59 -24.77
CA LYS A 495 0.15 36.72 -25.95
C LYS A 495 0.42 35.28 -25.56
N THR A 496 -0.43 34.39 -26.04
CA THR A 496 -0.31 32.95 -25.86
C THR A 496 -0.21 32.25 -27.20
N ARG A 497 0.52 31.14 -27.27
CA ARG A 497 0.64 30.28 -28.45
C ARG A 497 -0.02 28.94 -28.17
N PHE A 498 -0.92 28.52 -29.05
CA PHE A 498 -1.64 27.25 -28.92
C PHE A 498 -1.30 26.31 -30.09
N LEU A 499 -1.26 25.00 -29.81
CA LEU A 499 -1.07 23.95 -30.84
C LEU A 499 -2.40 23.60 -31.54
N GLN A 500 -3.51 23.68 -30.81
CA GLN A 500 -4.86 23.49 -31.34
C GLN A 500 -5.71 24.69 -30.96
N LYS A 501 -6.56 25.16 -31.87
CA LYS A 501 -7.37 26.37 -31.68
C LYS A 501 -8.26 26.21 -30.43
N PRO A 502 -8.20 27.12 -29.45
CA PRO A 502 -9.01 27.01 -28.24
C PRO A 502 -10.51 27.12 -28.57
N LEU A 503 -11.34 26.43 -27.78
CA LEU A 503 -12.80 26.57 -27.81
C LEU A 503 -13.20 28.04 -27.66
N SER A 504 -14.32 28.45 -28.27
CA SER A 504 -14.83 29.84 -28.22
C SER A 504 -14.83 30.39 -26.79
N LEU A 505 -13.95 31.36 -26.52
CA LEU A 505 -13.86 32.09 -25.26
C LEU A 505 -14.87 33.25 -25.25
N PRO A 506 -15.37 33.69 -24.09
CA PRO A 506 -16.23 34.86 -24.01
C PRO A 506 -15.46 36.13 -24.36
N SER A 507 -16.16 37.15 -24.87
CA SER A 507 -15.57 38.45 -25.27
C SER A 507 -14.86 39.17 -24.13
N LYS A 508 -15.32 38.97 -22.88
CA LYS A 508 -14.69 39.42 -21.63
C LYS A 508 -14.66 38.28 -20.62
N GLY A 509 -13.62 38.21 -19.80
CA GLY A 509 -13.49 37.14 -18.82
C GLY A 509 -12.19 37.21 -18.01
N SER A 510 -11.82 36.09 -17.40
CA SER A 510 -10.56 35.91 -16.69
C SER A 510 -9.85 34.66 -17.17
N ILE A 511 -8.55 34.77 -17.39
CA ILE A 511 -7.64 33.64 -17.60
C ILE A 511 -6.74 33.49 -16.39
N CYS A 512 -6.16 32.31 -16.16
CA CYS A 512 -5.28 32.05 -15.03
C CYS A 512 -4.19 31.05 -15.40
N LEU A 513 -3.19 30.95 -14.52
CA LEU A 513 -2.17 29.91 -14.62
C LEU A 513 -2.81 28.52 -14.49
N ASP A 514 -2.30 27.55 -15.24
CA ASP A 514 -2.82 26.18 -15.21
C ASP A 514 -2.51 25.50 -13.87
N TYR A 515 -3.55 25.35 -13.05
CA TYR A 515 -3.50 24.62 -11.78
C TYR A 515 -4.16 23.23 -11.87
N GLY A 516 -4.73 22.87 -13.03
CA GLY A 516 -5.51 21.64 -13.18
C GLY A 516 -4.72 20.37 -12.88
N GLU A 517 -3.41 20.43 -13.11
CA GLU A 517 -2.51 19.31 -12.87
C GLU A 517 -2.33 18.99 -11.38
N GLU A 518 -2.19 20.02 -10.55
CA GLU A 518 -2.06 19.88 -9.10
C GLU A 518 -3.36 19.33 -8.51
N ILE A 519 -4.51 19.81 -9.00
CA ILE A 519 -5.82 19.32 -8.61
C ILE A 519 -6.00 17.84 -8.99
N ILE A 520 -5.64 17.45 -10.22
CA ILE A 520 -5.69 16.05 -10.66
C ILE A 520 -4.79 15.18 -9.78
N ASN A 521 -3.63 15.69 -9.36
CA ASN A 521 -2.72 14.96 -8.47
C ASN A 521 -3.32 14.77 -7.06
N ILE A 522 -4.01 15.78 -6.53
CA ILE A 522 -4.73 15.68 -5.26
C ILE A 522 -5.91 14.71 -5.38
N ASP A 523 -6.69 14.79 -6.46
CA ASP A 523 -7.83 13.90 -6.69
C ASP A 523 -7.39 12.43 -6.78
N ARG A 524 -6.25 12.14 -7.42
CA ARG A 524 -5.67 10.79 -7.44
C ARG A 524 -5.32 10.27 -6.04
N GLN A 525 -4.80 11.14 -5.18
CA GLN A 525 -4.45 10.78 -3.81
C GLN A 525 -5.72 10.55 -2.97
N LEU A 526 -6.75 11.38 -3.13
CA LEU A 526 -8.06 11.19 -2.49
C LEU A 526 -8.71 9.87 -2.93
N ASP A 527 -8.73 9.59 -4.24
CA ASP A 527 -9.23 8.32 -4.78
C ASP A 527 -8.46 7.11 -4.21
N ALA A 528 -7.15 7.24 -4.02
CA ALA A 528 -6.33 6.20 -3.43
C ALA A 528 -6.64 5.98 -1.95
N LEU A 529 -6.87 7.04 -1.17
CA LEU A 529 -7.31 6.93 0.22
C LEU A 529 -8.67 6.23 0.31
N ASP A 530 -9.61 6.56 -0.59
CA ASP A 530 -10.91 5.88 -0.69
C ASP A 530 -10.74 4.39 -0.99
N ASN A 531 -9.84 4.01 -1.90
CA ASN A 531 -9.54 2.62 -2.21
C ASN A 531 -8.93 1.87 -1.02
N MET A 532 -8.00 2.49 -0.29
CA MET A 532 -7.41 1.91 0.91
C MET A 532 -8.46 1.72 2.01
N GLU A 533 -9.34 2.70 2.21
CA GLU A 533 -10.39 2.65 3.22
C GLU A 533 -11.45 1.58 2.90
N ARG A 534 -11.82 1.43 1.62
CA ARG A 534 -12.78 0.42 1.13
C ARG A 534 -12.17 -0.95 0.85
N GLU A 535 -10.88 -1.12 1.14
CA GLU A 535 -10.14 -2.36 0.86
C GLU A 535 -10.19 -2.78 -0.63
N ASN A 536 -10.28 -1.79 -1.52
CA ASN A 536 -10.34 -1.98 -2.98
C ASN A 536 -8.95 -1.86 -3.61
N TYR A 537 -8.09 -2.84 -3.36
CA TYR A 537 -6.72 -2.92 -3.87
C TYR A 537 -6.36 -4.34 -4.33
N SER A 538 -5.23 -4.49 -5.03
CA SER A 538 -4.85 -5.77 -5.65
C SER A 538 -4.23 -6.79 -4.69
N CYS A 539 -3.71 -6.35 -3.54
CA CYS A 539 -3.07 -7.22 -2.55
C CYS A 539 -4.06 -8.21 -1.93
N GLN A 540 -3.65 -9.48 -1.85
CA GLN A 540 -4.44 -10.53 -1.21
C GLN A 540 -4.49 -10.41 0.32
N TYR A 541 -3.47 -9.76 0.90
CA TYR A 541 -3.38 -9.48 2.33
C TYR A 541 -4.03 -8.15 2.64
N ASN A 542 -4.64 -8.03 3.84
CA ASN A 542 -5.29 -6.78 4.24
C ASN A 542 -4.24 -5.68 4.51
N LEU A 543 -3.94 -4.87 3.48
CA LEU A 543 -3.01 -3.74 3.59
C LEU A 543 -3.48 -2.72 4.61
N LYS A 544 -4.80 -2.56 4.79
CA LYS A 544 -5.35 -1.62 5.77
C LYS A 544 -4.97 -2.05 7.19
N GLU A 545 -5.10 -3.34 7.51
CA GLU A 545 -4.65 -3.90 8.80
C GLU A 545 -3.14 -3.75 9.00
N ILE A 546 -2.36 -4.07 7.96
CA ILE A 546 -0.90 -4.00 8.00
C ILE A 546 -0.41 -2.58 8.22
N ILE A 547 -0.95 -1.61 7.48
CA ILE A 547 -0.58 -0.20 7.56
C ILE A 547 -1.05 0.42 8.88
N SER A 548 -2.20 0.00 9.39
CA SER A 548 -2.70 0.44 10.70
C SER A 548 -1.92 -0.19 11.86
N GLY A 549 -1.05 -1.17 11.57
CA GLY A 549 -0.22 -1.85 12.57
C GLY A 549 -1.00 -2.87 13.40
N ILE A 550 -2.18 -3.31 12.95
CA ILE A 550 -3.01 -4.31 13.64
C ILE A 550 -2.49 -5.72 13.37
N SER A 551 -2.15 -6.00 12.12
CA SER A 551 -1.59 -7.28 11.68
C SER A 551 -0.16 -7.07 11.14
N PRO A 552 0.81 -7.93 11.46
CA PRO A 552 2.12 -7.86 10.82
C PRO A 552 2.06 -8.39 9.37
N PRO A 553 2.97 -7.97 8.49
CA PRO A 553 3.15 -8.64 7.20
C PRO A 553 3.70 -10.07 7.40
N THR A 554 3.36 -10.97 6.48
CA THR A 554 3.79 -12.38 6.50
C THR A 554 4.94 -12.66 5.53
N ILE A 555 5.53 -13.85 5.64
CA ILE A 555 6.61 -14.36 4.78
C ILE A 555 6.26 -15.74 4.25
N ASP A 556 6.74 -16.07 3.06
CA ASP A 556 6.70 -17.41 2.48
C ASP A 556 7.86 -18.25 3.05
N PRO A 557 7.58 -19.25 3.92
CA PRO A 557 8.61 -20.08 4.53
C PRO A 557 9.24 -21.08 3.55
N LEU A 558 8.61 -21.33 2.40
CA LEU A 558 9.05 -22.29 1.38
C LEU A 558 9.92 -21.65 0.30
N TYR A 559 10.22 -20.35 0.41
CA TYR A 559 11.03 -19.65 -0.58
C TYR A 559 12.45 -20.23 -0.66
N GLY A 560 12.78 -20.77 -1.83
CA GLY A 560 14.05 -21.46 -2.09
C GLY A 560 15.29 -20.58 -1.96
N LYS A 561 16.47 -21.21 -1.96
CA LYS A 561 17.76 -20.49 -1.92
C LYS A 561 17.94 -19.60 -3.15
N ILE A 562 18.33 -18.35 -2.92
CA ILE A 562 18.55 -17.35 -3.97
C ILE A 562 19.99 -17.44 -4.48
N LYS A 563 20.16 -17.47 -5.80
CA LYS A 563 21.46 -17.30 -6.46
C LYS A 563 21.54 -15.87 -6.97
N PHE A 564 22.38 -15.06 -6.33
CA PHE A 564 22.59 -13.65 -6.67
C PHE A 564 23.25 -13.47 -8.04
N PHE A 565 22.82 -12.46 -8.78
CA PHE A 565 23.45 -12.04 -10.03
C PHE A 565 24.67 -11.17 -9.77
N ASN A 566 24.55 -10.22 -8.84
CA ASN A 566 25.68 -9.40 -8.41
C ASN A 566 26.42 -10.06 -7.24
N GLU A 567 27.55 -10.70 -7.54
CA GLU A 567 28.38 -11.38 -6.55
C GLU A 567 29.03 -10.40 -5.54
N ARG A 568 29.14 -9.11 -5.90
CA ARG A 568 29.76 -8.06 -5.07
C ARG A 568 28.83 -7.52 -3.97
N LEU A 569 27.58 -7.97 -3.91
CA LEU A 569 26.68 -7.56 -2.83
C LEU A 569 27.20 -8.08 -1.49
N ASP A 570 27.21 -7.20 -0.48
CA ASP A 570 27.55 -7.59 0.88
C ASP A 570 26.43 -8.39 1.57
N SER A 571 26.71 -8.89 2.78
CA SER A 571 25.77 -9.71 3.54
C SER A 571 24.47 -8.99 3.89
N TYR A 572 24.50 -7.68 4.16
CA TYR A 572 23.30 -6.90 4.50
C TYR A 572 22.46 -6.65 3.24
N GLN A 573 23.11 -6.32 2.12
CA GLN A 573 22.44 -6.20 0.83
C GLN A 573 21.79 -7.52 0.39
N LYS A 574 22.50 -8.65 0.53
CA LYS A 574 21.96 -9.99 0.24
C LYS A 574 20.76 -10.31 1.13
N ALA A 575 20.85 -10.08 2.44
CA ALA A 575 19.74 -10.28 3.36
C ALA A 575 18.52 -9.40 3.02
N ALA A 576 18.73 -8.15 2.59
CA ALA A 576 17.65 -7.27 2.15
C ALA A 576 16.89 -7.84 0.94
N VAL A 577 17.62 -8.34 -0.07
CA VAL A 577 17.04 -9.00 -1.24
C VAL A 577 16.26 -10.26 -0.84
N GLU A 578 16.82 -11.09 0.04
CA GLU A 578 16.15 -12.32 0.51
C GLU A 578 14.84 -12.02 1.24
N LYS A 579 14.85 -11.07 2.17
CA LYS A 579 13.64 -10.65 2.90
C LYS A 579 12.60 -10.07 1.95
N ALA A 580 13.01 -9.21 1.02
CA ALA A 580 12.11 -8.63 0.03
C ALA A 580 11.47 -9.68 -0.88
N LEU A 581 12.19 -10.74 -1.25
CA LEU A 581 11.64 -11.81 -2.07
C LEU A 581 10.78 -12.80 -1.28
N ARG A 582 11.07 -13.04 0.01
CA ARG A 582 10.30 -13.91 0.92
C ARG A 582 8.98 -13.32 1.42
N SER A 583 8.92 -12.01 1.64
CA SER A 583 7.69 -11.36 2.12
C SER A 583 6.51 -11.63 1.19
N GLU A 584 5.31 -11.80 1.72
CA GLU A 584 4.14 -12.04 0.86
C GLU A 584 3.37 -10.76 0.53
N SER A 585 3.40 -9.77 1.43
CA SER A 585 2.68 -8.50 1.29
C SER A 585 3.58 -7.27 1.21
N LEU A 586 4.30 -6.93 2.28
CA LEU A 586 5.06 -5.68 2.38
C LEU A 586 6.44 -5.88 3.02
N THR A 587 7.49 -5.34 2.40
CA THR A 587 8.85 -5.26 2.96
C THR A 587 9.36 -3.82 3.00
N ILE A 588 10.16 -3.52 4.02
CA ILE A 588 10.80 -2.20 4.19
C ILE A 588 12.31 -2.35 4.29
N ILE A 589 13.02 -1.64 3.42
CA ILE A 589 14.49 -1.59 3.39
C ILE A 589 14.92 -0.16 3.69
N GLN A 590 15.50 0.04 4.88
CA GLN A 590 16.19 1.27 5.22
C GLN A 590 17.60 1.26 4.61
N GLY A 591 17.90 2.25 3.78
CA GLY A 591 19.21 2.41 3.16
C GLY A 591 19.85 3.76 3.49
N PRO A 592 20.68 3.82 4.53
CA PRO A 592 21.53 4.98 4.87
C PRO A 592 22.38 5.48 3.68
N PRO A 593 22.94 6.70 3.74
CA PRO A 593 23.74 7.27 2.66
C PRO A 593 24.89 6.36 2.22
N GLY A 594 24.99 6.10 0.91
CA GLY A 594 26.10 5.34 0.34
C GLY A 594 26.02 3.82 0.52
N THR A 595 24.94 3.28 1.06
CA THR A 595 24.80 1.82 1.33
C THR A 595 24.40 0.96 0.13
N GLY A 596 24.22 1.57 -1.06
CA GLY A 596 23.94 0.83 -2.29
C GLY A 596 22.47 0.41 -2.46
N LYS A 597 21.50 1.20 -1.94
CA LYS A 597 20.05 1.01 -2.16
C LYS A 597 19.69 0.58 -3.59
N THR A 598 20.20 1.31 -4.57
CA THR A 598 19.92 1.05 -5.99
C THR A 598 20.40 -0.32 -6.46
N ASN A 599 21.54 -0.81 -5.96
CA ASN A 599 22.03 -2.16 -6.28
C ASN A 599 21.11 -3.24 -5.71
N VAL A 600 20.53 -3.02 -4.52
CA VAL A 600 19.54 -3.93 -3.92
C VAL A 600 18.27 -3.96 -4.75
N VAL A 601 17.75 -2.79 -5.15
CA VAL A 601 16.56 -2.69 -6.01
C VAL A 601 16.78 -3.39 -7.36
N ILE A 602 17.91 -3.15 -8.01
CA ILE A 602 18.24 -3.79 -9.30
C ILE A 602 18.35 -5.31 -9.14
N GLU A 603 19.00 -5.80 -8.08
CA GLU A 603 19.09 -7.23 -7.82
C GLU A 603 17.69 -7.85 -7.62
N ILE A 604 16.80 -7.20 -6.84
CA ILE A 604 15.42 -7.64 -6.67
C ILE A 604 14.71 -7.75 -8.03
N ILE A 605 14.80 -6.71 -8.87
CA ILE A 605 14.20 -6.71 -10.22
C ILE A 605 14.73 -7.89 -11.04
N ARG A 606 16.05 -8.11 -11.06
CA ARG A 606 16.68 -9.22 -11.79
C ARG A 606 16.20 -10.60 -11.30
N GLN A 607 16.02 -10.77 -9.99
CA GLN A 607 15.48 -12.00 -9.43
C GLN A 607 14.02 -12.22 -9.86
N ILE A 608 13.19 -11.17 -9.90
CA ILE A 608 11.82 -11.26 -10.41
C ILE A 608 11.80 -11.62 -11.90
N LEU A 609 12.64 -10.98 -12.73
CA LEU A 609 12.74 -11.30 -14.15
C LEU A 609 13.20 -12.75 -14.40
N LYS A 610 14.09 -13.28 -13.56
CA LYS A 610 14.51 -14.69 -13.60
C LYS A 610 13.36 -15.66 -13.30
N ILE A 611 12.46 -15.29 -12.40
CA ILE A 611 11.26 -16.09 -12.12
C ILE A 611 10.42 -16.17 -13.40
N ASN A 612 10.21 -15.06 -14.11
CA ASN A 612 9.45 -15.05 -15.36
C ASN A 612 10.05 -15.96 -16.44
N SER A 613 11.38 -16.04 -16.54
CA SER A 613 12.06 -16.89 -17.52
C SER A 613 11.92 -18.40 -17.27
N ASN A 614 11.70 -18.82 -16.02
CA ASN A 614 11.77 -20.23 -15.62
C ASN A 614 10.42 -20.97 -15.73
N TYR A 615 9.30 -20.24 -15.83
CA TYR A 615 7.96 -20.82 -15.86
C TYR A 615 7.27 -20.56 -17.21
N LEU A 616 7.70 -21.32 -18.23
CA LEU A 616 7.08 -21.30 -19.56
C LEU A 616 5.59 -21.67 -19.48
N GLY A 617 4.72 -20.74 -19.86
CA GLY A 617 3.26 -20.95 -19.97
C GLY A 617 2.41 -20.25 -18.90
N LEU A 618 3.02 -19.59 -17.91
CA LEU A 618 2.32 -18.69 -16.98
C LEU A 618 2.47 -17.22 -17.42
N PRO A 619 1.54 -16.33 -17.02
CA PRO A 619 1.68 -14.89 -17.25
C PRO A 619 2.96 -14.36 -16.58
N GLU A 620 3.70 -13.50 -17.28
CA GLU A 620 4.85 -12.82 -16.68
C GLU A 620 4.43 -11.93 -15.52
N LYS A 621 5.17 -12.01 -14.41
CA LYS A 621 4.98 -11.10 -13.29
C LYS A 621 5.41 -9.69 -13.68
N LYS A 622 4.54 -8.71 -13.43
CA LYS A 622 4.75 -7.30 -13.73
C LYS A 622 5.30 -6.53 -12.55
N ILE A 623 6.18 -5.58 -12.86
CA ILE A 623 6.85 -4.73 -11.90
C ILE A 623 6.48 -3.28 -12.19
N LEU A 624 5.90 -2.60 -11.21
CA LEU A 624 5.79 -1.15 -11.18
C LEU A 624 6.92 -0.59 -10.32
N LEU A 625 7.77 0.21 -10.94
CA LEU A 625 8.94 0.83 -10.34
C LEU A 625 8.70 2.33 -10.18
N VAL A 626 8.55 2.80 -8.95
CA VAL A 626 8.17 4.18 -8.66
C VAL A 626 9.11 4.89 -7.69
N SER A 627 9.12 6.21 -7.76
CA SER A 627 9.77 7.06 -6.77
C SER A 627 9.02 8.40 -6.64
N GLN A 628 9.37 9.19 -5.62
CA GLN A 628 8.73 10.48 -5.33
C GLN A 628 8.96 11.53 -6.43
N SER A 629 10.07 11.45 -7.19
CA SER A 629 10.43 12.46 -8.19
C SER A 629 10.92 11.86 -9.51
N HIS A 630 10.73 12.58 -10.61
CA HIS A 630 11.19 12.15 -11.94
C HIS A 630 12.70 11.85 -12.00
N PRO A 631 13.60 12.72 -11.47
CA PRO A 631 15.04 12.46 -11.53
C PRO A 631 15.48 11.20 -10.78
N ALA A 632 14.78 10.85 -9.68
CA ALA A 632 15.10 9.64 -8.91
C ALA A 632 14.74 8.37 -9.70
N VAL A 633 13.57 8.36 -10.36
CA VAL A 633 13.17 7.25 -11.24
C VAL A 633 14.16 7.10 -12.39
N ASP A 634 14.47 8.19 -13.06
CA ASP A 634 15.31 8.22 -14.24
C ASP A 634 16.72 7.69 -13.93
N LYS A 635 17.32 8.17 -12.83
CA LYS A 635 18.62 7.66 -12.35
C LYS A 635 18.62 6.15 -12.09
N MET A 636 17.56 5.64 -11.45
CA MET A 636 17.46 4.21 -11.17
C MET A 636 17.30 3.38 -12.44
N LEU A 637 16.61 3.91 -13.46
CA LEU A 637 16.51 3.27 -14.76
C LEU A 637 17.86 3.25 -15.48
N ASP A 638 18.61 4.36 -15.44
CA ASP A 638 19.97 4.41 -16.01
C ASP A 638 20.85 3.31 -15.40
N ASP A 639 20.85 3.19 -14.07
CA ASP A 639 21.61 2.14 -13.36
C ASP A 639 21.12 0.73 -13.73
N LEU A 640 19.81 0.51 -13.87
CA LEU A 640 19.23 -0.76 -14.31
C LEU A 640 19.65 -1.12 -15.74
N ILE A 641 19.62 -0.16 -16.65
CA ILE A 641 19.98 -0.34 -18.06
C ILE A 641 21.47 -0.68 -18.18
N GLN A 642 22.33 0.07 -17.50
CA GLN A 642 23.78 -0.16 -17.51
C GLN A 642 24.17 -1.55 -16.97
N GLN A 643 23.42 -2.06 -15.99
CA GLN A 643 23.67 -3.38 -15.40
C GLN A 643 22.99 -4.54 -16.15
N SER A 644 22.15 -4.24 -17.14
CA SER A 644 21.43 -5.23 -17.94
C SER A 644 22.25 -5.65 -19.16
N GLN A 645 22.35 -6.95 -19.41
CA GLN A 645 23.06 -7.49 -20.59
C GLN A 645 22.29 -7.25 -21.91
N HIS A 646 20.97 -7.10 -21.81
CA HIS A 646 20.06 -6.88 -22.92
C HIS A 646 19.11 -5.75 -22.58
N ARG A 647 18.53 -5.14 -23.61
CA ARG A 647 17.52 -4.07 -23.45
C ARG A 647 16.35 -4.59 -22.59
N PRO A 648 16.08 -3.99 -21.41
CA PRO A 648 15.01 -4.45 -20.55
C PRO A 648 13.65 -4.19 -21.19
N ASN A 649 12.68 -5.07 -20.96
CA ASN A 649 11.28 -4.86 -21.36
C ASN A 649 10.63 -3.84 -20.41
N LEU A 650 10.86 -2.56 -20.72
CA LEU A 650 10.61 -1.42 -19.85
C LEU A 650 9.85 -0.31 -20.58
N ILE A 651 8.91 0.32 -19.90
CA ILE A 651 8.29 1.58 -20.33
C ILE A 651 8.37 2.61 -19.20
N ARG A 652 8.79 3.83 -19.54
CA ARG A 652 8.77 5.01 -18.67
C ARG A 652 7.52 5.85 -18.95
N VAL A 653 6.70 6.05 -17.91
CA VAL A 653 5.48 6.86 -17.97
C VAL A 653 5.63 8.13 -17.16
N GLY A 654 5.50 9.26 -17.84
CA GLY A 654 5.54 10.60 -17.28
C GLY A 654 5.40 11.61 -18.41
N ARG A 655 5.44 12.89 -18.08
CA ARG A 655 5.42 13.92 -19.12
C ARG A 655 6.80 14.09 -19.72
N ASP A 656 6.85 14.05 -21.03
CA ASP A 656 8.06 14.16 -21.85
C ASP A 656 8.98 15.33 -21.45
N GLU A 657 8.44 16.46 -21.01
CA GLU A 657 9.19 17.65 -20.55
C GLU A 657 9.96 17.43 -19.23
N LYS A 658 9.56 16.45 -18.42
CA LYS A 658 10.14 16.16 -17.08
C LYS A 658 11.08 14.96 -17.06
N LEU A 659 11.25 14.28 -18.19
CA LEU A 659 12.09 13.10 -18.33
C LEU A 659 13.48 13.49 -18.83
N ASN A 660 14.50 12.74 -18.43
CA ASN A 660 15.80 12.76 -19.09
C ASN A 660 15.64 12.44 -20.58
N ASP A 661 16.30 13.20 -21.46
CA ASP A 661 16.20 13.08 -22.92
C ASP A 661 16.53 11.65 -23.40
N GLU A 662 17.59 11.02 -22.86
CA GLU A 662 18.00 9.67 -23.25
C GLU A 662 16.93 8.62 -22.92
N ILE A 663 16.41 8.65 -21.68
CA ILE A 663 15.36 7.72 -21.22
C ILE A 663 14.05 7.98 -21.96
N ARG A 664 13.73 9.25 -22.22
CA ARG A 664 12.51 9.65 -22.92
C ARG A 664 12.48 9.07 -24.33
N GLU A 665 13.56 9.23 -25.08
CA GLU A 665 13.64 8.79 -26.47
C GLU A 665 13.62 7.26 -26.60
N GLU A 666 14.24 6.55 -25.65
CA GLU A 666 14.33 5.09 -25.72
C GLU A 666 13.14 4.36 -25.05
N PHE A 667 12.68 4.81 -23.89
CA PHE A 667 11.71 4.11 -23.04
C PHE A 667 10.43 4.90 -22.76
N GLY A 668 10.37 6.19 -23.12
CA GLY A 668 9.17 7.01 -22.93
C GLY A 668 7.97 6.44 -23.69
N LEU A 669 6.82 6.30 -23.03
CA LEU A 669 5.63 5.67 -23.63
C LEU A 669 5.23 6.29 -24.98
N SER A 670 5.24 7.62 -25.09
CA SER A 670 4.94 8.35 -26.34
C SER A 670 5.89 7.93 -27.48
N TYR A 671 7.20 7.91 -27.20
CA TYR A 671 8.23 7.59 -28.19
C TYR A 671 8.25 6.11 -28.56
N VAL A 672 8.08 5.22 -27.57
CA VAL A 672 7.97 3.78 -27.78
C VAL A 672 6.75 3.47 -28.65
N LYS A 673 5.61 4.13 -28.38
CA LYS A 673 4.40 4.03 -29.20
C LYS A 673 4.66 4.49 -30.62
N ASP A 674 5.22 5.68 -30.82
CA ASP A 674 5.50 6.22 -32.15
C ASP A 674 6.47 5.34 -32.94
N ASN A 675 7.52 4.83 -32.30
CA ASN A 675 8.46 3.90 -32.92
C ASN A 675 7.81 2.56 -33.27
N TRP A 676 6.95 2.03 -32.39
CA TRP A 676 6.18 0.82 -32.67
C TRP A 676 5.25 1.03 -33.87
N ILE A 677 4.48 2.12 -33.91
CA ILE A 677 3.59 2.49 -35.02
C ILE A 677 4.38 2.60 -36.33
N LYS A 678 5.53 3.31 -36.32
CA LYS A 678 6.41 3.43 -37.49
C LYS A 678 6.90 2.07 -37.99
N ASN A 679 7.31 1.19 -37.07
CA ASN A 679 7.79 -0.15 -37.40
C ASN A 679 6.69 -1.04 -37.99
N VAL A 680 5.49 -1.03 -37.39
CA VAL A 680 4.32 -1.76 -37.91
C VAL A 680 3.95 -1.23 -39.29
N ARG A 681 3.85 0.10 -39.46
CA ARG A 681 3.57 0.73 -40.75
C ARG A 681 4.58 0.34 -41.83
N SER A 682 5.88 0.33 -41.50
CA SER A 682 6.93 -0.10 -42.43
C SER A 682 6.75 -1.56 -42.87
N LYS A 683 6.48 -2.49 -41.93
CA LYS A 683 6.23 -3.90 -42.25
C LYS A 683 4.97 -4.09 -43.10
N CYS A 684 3.89 -3.39 -42.75
CA CYS A 684 2.63 -3.41 -43.47
C CYS A 684 2.80 -2.85 -44.90
N ASN A 685 3.55 -1.76 -45.08
CA ASN A 685 3.81 -1.19 -46.40
C ASN A 685 4.65 -2.12 -47.28
N LYS A 686 5.65 -2.82 -46.71
CA LYS A 686 6.41 -3.85 -47.45
C LYS A 686 5.52 -5.00 -47.90
N LEU A 687 4.62 -5.47 -47.04
CA LEU A 687 3.63 -6.50 -47.40
C LEU A 687 2.69 -6.00 -48.51
N ALA A 688 2.22 -4.75 -48.43
CA ALA A 688 1.36 -4.17 -49.45
C ALA A 688 2.07 -4.07 -50.81
N GLN A 689 3.35 -3.68 -50.84
CA GLN A 689 4.16 -3.67 -52.05
C GLN A 689 4.22 -5.05 -52.73
N ASN A 690 4.46 -6.12 -51.95
CA ASN A 690 4.48 -7.49 -52.49
C ASN A 690 3.12 -7.90 -53.11
N TYR A 691 2.01 -7.51 -52.48
CA TYR A 691 0.67 -7.78 -53.03
C TYR A 691 0.34 -6.95 -54.27
N CYS A 692 0.81 -5.69 -54.33
CA CYS A 692 0.70 -4.85 -55.53
C CYS A 692 1.46 -5.47 -56.72
N GLU A 693 2.66 -6.01 -56.48
CA GLU A 693 3.42 -6.75 -57.50
C GLU A 693 2.65 -7.99 -58.00
N GLU A 694 2.02 -8.75 -57.10
CA GLU A 694 1.18 -9.91 -57.47
C GLU A 694 -0.07 -9.50 -58.28
N LEU A 695 -0.63 -8.33 -57.99
CA LEU A 695 -1.74 -7.73 -58.75
C LEU A 695 -1.30 -7.18 -60.11
N ARG A 696 0.02 -6.96 -60.32
CA ARG A 696 0.63 -6.23 -61.44
C ARG A 696 0.19 -4.76 -61.51
N VAL A 697 0.10 -4.11 -60.36
CA VAL A 697 -0.18 -2.68 -60.22
C VAL A 697 0.90 -2.02 -59.38
N THR A 698 1.11 -0.73 -59.55
CA THR A 698 2.01 0.03 -58.68
C THR A 698 1.32 0.36 -57.35
N TYR A 699 2.10 0.52 -56.28
CA TYR A 699 1.56 0.94 -54.99
C TYR A 699 0.91 2.34 -55.07
N THR A 700 1.43 3.24 -55.92
CA THR A 700 0.85 4.55 -56.20
C THR A 700 -0.52 4.48 -56.86
N GLU A 701 -0.72 3.56 -57.81
CA GLU A 701 -2.04 3.32 -58.41
C GLU A 701 -3.04 2.80 -57.36
N PHE A 702 -2.60 1.91 -56.47
CA PHE A 702 -3.44 1.43 -55.37
C PHE A 702 -3.80 2.54 -54.37
N GLU A 703 -2.85 3.40 -53.99
CA GLU A 703 -3.15 4.52 -53.08
C GLU A 703 -4.12 5.52 -53.69
N SER A 704 -3.98 5.82 -54.98
CA SER A 704 -4.93 6.70 -55.70
C SER A 704 -6.34 6.10 -55.72
N TYR A 705 -6.44 4.82 -56.09
CA TYR A 705 -7.68 4.05 -56.02
C TYR A 705 -8.31 4.09 -54.62
N TYR A 706 -7.54 3.77 -53.59
CA TYR A 706 -8.05 3.65 -52.22
C TYR A 706 -8.51 5.00 -51.68
N ARG A 707 -7.82 6.09 -52.02
CA ARG A 707 -8.21 7.45 -51.62
C ARG A 707 -9.57 7.84 -52.18
N GLU A 708 -9.84 7.52 -53.44
CA GLU A 708 -11.15 7.77 -54.05
C GLU A 708 -12.23 6.79 -53.54
N TYR A 709 -11.84 5.54 -53.29
CA TYR A 709 -12.72 4.52 -52.70
C TYR A 709 -13.17 4.90 -51.29
N GLU A 710 -12.27 5.40 -50.44
CA GLU A 710 -12.57 5.82 -49.06
C GLU A 710 -13.57 6.98 -49.01
N LYS A 711 -13.49 7.93 -49.95
CA LYS A 711 -14.46 9.05 -50.04
C LYS A 711 -15.91 8.56 -50.14
N LYS A 712 -16.16 7.36 -50.70
CA LYS A 712 -17.52 6.77 -50.77
C LYS A 712 -18.11 6.43 -49.40
N PHE A 713 -17.28 6.31 -48.37
CA PHE A 713 -17.71 5.94 -47.01
C PHE A 713 -17.80 7.14 -46.05
N VAL A 714 -17.40 8.33 -46.47
CA VAL A 714 -17.44 9.55 -45.63
C VAL A 714 -18.76 10.30 -45.88
N SER A 715 -19.60 10.40 -44.85
CA SER A 715 -21.00 10.87 -44.94
C SER A 715 -21.21 12.36 -45.31
N ASN A 716 -20.14 13.15 -45.49
CA ASN A 716 -20.18 14.62 -45.66
C ASN A 716 -19.50 15.11 -46.96
N ILE A 717 -19.26 14.25 -47.94
CA ILE A 717 -18.59 14.60 -49.19
C ILE A 717 -19.63 14.70 -50.33
N GLU A 718 -19.57 15.77 -51.13
CA GLU A 718 -20.45 15.92 -52.30
C GLU A 718 -20.14 14.85 -53.37
N PRO A 719 -21.14 14.16 -53.94
CA PRO A 719 -20.95 13.06 -54.91
C PRO A 719 -20.08 13.43 -56.12
N GLU A 720 -20.09 14.71 -56.52
CA GLU A 720 -19.36 15.24 -57.68
C GLU A 720 -17.84 15.33 -57.47
N SER A 721 -17.34 15.06 -56.25
CA SER A 721 -15.92 15.15 -55.89
C SER A 721 -15.18 13.79 -55.84
N ILE A 722 -15.86 12.70 -56.24
CA ILE A 722 -15.34 11.33 -56.29
C ILE A 722 -15.03 10.95 -57.74
N ASN A 723 -13.80 10.55 -58.03
CA ASN A 723 -13.44 10.07 -59.36
C ASN A 723 -13.87 8.61 -59.59
N GLU A 724 -15.14 8.39 -59.94
CA GLU A 724 -15.67 7.03 -60.14
C GLU A 724 -14.98 6.25 -61.27
N ASN A 725 -14.49 6.94 -62.30
CA ASN A 725 -13.80 6.31 -63.42
C ASN A 725 -12.50 5.62 -62.97
N GLU A 726 -11.75 6.26 -62.07
CA GLU A 726 -10.50 5.73 -61.53
C GLU A 726 -10.73 4.49 -60.65
N ILE A 727 -11.83 4.48 -59.89
CA ILE A 727 -12.28 3.31 -59.12
C ILE A 727 -12.63 2.16 -60.06
N LEU A 728 -13.46 2.42 -61.08
CA LEU A 728 -13.88 1.41 -62.06
C LEU A 728 -12.70 0.83 -62.85
N GLU A 729 -11.75 1.69 -63.26
CA GLU A 729 -10.55 1.26 -63.98
C GLU A 729 -9.71 0.30 -63.13
N PHE A 730 -9.44 0.65 -61.86
CA PHE A 730 -8.67 -0.21 -60.97
C PHE A 730 -9.39 -1.53 -60.65
N VAL A 731 -10.70 -1.48 -60.44
CA VAL A 731 -11.54 -2.68 -60.22
C VAL A 731 -11.49 -3.61 -61.43
N SER A 732 -11.54 -3.07 -62.65
CA SER A 732 -11.47 -3.87 -63.88
C SER A 732 -10.12 -4.59 -64.03
N LYS A 733 -9.00 -3.93 -63.70
CA LYS A 733 -7.63 -4.52 -63.71
C LYS A 733 -7.45 -5.63 -62.67
N THR A 734 -8.31 -5.67 -61.65
CA THR A 734 -8.23 -6.58 -60.49
C THR A 734 -9.41 -7.57 -60.39
N ASN A 735 -10.19 -7.75 -61.45
CA ASN A 735 -11.50 -8.43 -61.43
C ASN A 735 -11.49 -9.98 -61.44
N THR A 736 -10.33 -10.63 -61.38
CA THR A 736 -10.28 -12.11 -61.24
C THR A 736 -10.51 -12.51 -59.77
N PRO A 737 -11.09 -13.69 -59.45
CA PRO A 737 -11.37 -14.09 -58.07
C PRO A 737 -10.15 -14.02 -57.13
N LYS A 738 -8.95 -14.37 -57.65
CA LYS A 738 -7.69 -14.30 -56.90
C LYS A 738 -7.28 -12.85 -56.63
N LYS A 739 -7.29 -12.00 -57.67
CA LYS A 739 -6.92 -10.58 -57.57
C LYS A 739 -7.90 -9.76 -56.74
N GLU A 740 -9.19 -10.04 -56.82
CA GLU A 740 -10.21 -9.37 -56.01
C GLU A 740 -9.99 -9.65 -54.52
N LYS A 741 -9.65 -10.89 -54.16
CA LYS A 741 -9.30 -11.26 -52.79
C LYS A 741 -8.07 -10.50 -52.28
N ILE A 742 -7.03 -10.39 -53.11
CA ILE A 742 -5.82 -9.62 -52.77
C ILE A 742 -6.13 -8.12 -52.65
N ARG A 743 -6.96 -7.57 -53.54
CA ARG A 743 -7.42 -6.18 -53.45
C ARG A 743 -8.15 -5.90 -52.14
N LYS A 744 -9.08 -6.77 -51.73
CA LYS A 744 -9.78 -6.65 -50.43
C LYS A 744 -8.82 -6.71 -49.24
N ILE A 745 -7.80 -7.58 -49.30
CA ILE A 745 -6.76 -7.63 -48.27
C ILE A 745 -6.00 -6.31 -48.19
N LEU A 746 -5.63 -5.73 -49.34
CA LEU A 746 -4.96 -4.43 -49.42
C LEU A 746 -5.86 -3.28 -48.90
N GLU A 747 -7.15 -3.27 -49.27
CA GLU A 747 -8.13 -2.30 -48.76
C GLU A 747 -8.21 -2.34 -47.24
N ILE A 748 -8.39 -3.53 -46.64
CA ILE A 748 -8.45 -3.72 -45.18
C ILE A 748 -7.12 -3.30 -44.53
N GLN A 749 -5.99 -3.72 -45.11
CA GLN A 749 -4.66 -3.38 -44.60
C GLN A 749 -4.44 -1.88 -44.59
N LYS A 750 -4.83 -1.17 -45.65
CA LYS A 750 -4.66 0.28 -45.78
C LYS A 750 -5.53 1.02 -44.77
N GLN A 751 -6.80 0.61 -44.65
CA GLN A 751 -7.72 1.09 -43.62
C GLN A 751 -7.13 0.97 -42.21
N TRP A 752 -6.56 -0.20 -41.89
CA TRP A 752 -5.91 -0.45 -40.60
C TRP A 752 -4.66 0.41 -40.39
N VAL A 753 -3.81 0.55 -41.41
CA VAL A 753 -2.58 1.33 -41.33
C VAL A 753 -2.87 2.82 -41.13
N ASP A 754 -3.85 3.36 -41.83
CA ASP A 754 -4.22 4.78 -41.73
C ASP A 754 -4.95 5.06 -40.39
N GLY A 755 -5.69 4.08 -39.86
CA GLY A 755 -6.29 4.14 -38.51
C GLY A 755 -5.31 3.92 -37.34
N LEU A 756 -4.10 3.41 -37.60
CA LEU A 756 -3.16 2.97 -36.56
C LEU A 756 -2.67 4.11 -35.65
N GLN A 757 -2.57 5.34 -36.18
CA GLN A 757 -2.20 6.52 -35.38
C GLN A 757 -3.28 6.96 -34.39
N GLN A 758 -4.55 6.63 -34.68
CA GLN A 758 -5.69 6.98 -33.83
C GLN A 758 -6.09 5.82 -32.89
N CYS A 759 -5.38 4.69 -32.95
CA CYS A 759 -5.67 3.53 -32.13
C CYS A 759 -5.35 3.80 -30.65
N GLU A 760 -6.41 3.97 -29.85
CA GLU A 760 -6.31 4.07 -28.39
C GLU A 760 -5.80 2.75 -27.77
N GLU A 761 -5.99 1.61 -28.44
CA GLU A 761 -5.63 0.28 -27.95
C GLU A 761 -4.12 -0.01 -28.06
N ALA A 762 -3.35 0.82 -28.77
CA ALA A 762 -1.90 0.68 -28.86
C ALA A 762 -1.24 0.78 -27.47
N ASP A 763 -1.71 1.70 -26.62
CA ASP A 763 -1.25 1.82 -25.23
C ASP A 763 -1.55 0.53 -24.47
N LEU A 764 -2.76 -0.01 -24.64
CA LEU A 764 -3.20 -1.26 -24.01
C LEU A 764 -2.28 -2.41 -24.38
N TYR A 765 -1.96 -2.56 -25.67
CA TYR A 765 -1.05 -3.60 -26.15
C TYR A 765 0.36 -3.45 -25.59
N LEU A 766 0.93 -2.24 -25.64
CA LEU A 766 2.29 -1.97 -25.17
C LEU A 766 2.40 -2.23 -23.66
N ILE A 767 1.49 -1.67 -22.88
CA ILE A 767 1.45 -1.84 -21.42
C ILE A 767 1.21 -3.30 -21.05
N LYS A 768 0.30 -4.00 -21.74
CA LYS A 768 0.05 -5.42 -21.47
C LYS A 768 1.28 -6.30 -21.71
N ASN A 769 2.07 -6.02 -22.74
CA ASN A 769 3.26 -6.79 -23.08
C ASN A 769 4.54 -6.30 -22.40
N THR A 770 4.48 -5.25 -21.59
CA THR A 770 5.65 -4.73 -20.88
C THR A 770 5.73 -5.31 -19.47
N THR A 771 6.91 -5.81 -19.10
CA THR A 771 7.19 -6.40 -17.79
C THR A 771 7.46 -5.33 -16.73
N ILE A 772 8.24 -4.28 -17.05
CA ILE A 772 8.60 -3.21 -16.11
C ILE A 772 7.96 -1.89 -16.53
N ILE A 773 7.20 -1.27 -15.64
CA ILE A 773 6.62 0.06 -15.86
C ILE A 773 7.19 1.00 -14.82
N ALA A 774 7.73 2.14 -15.24
CA ALA A 774 8.38 3.08 -14.36
C ALA A 774 7.70 4.45 -14.36
N GLY A 775 7.50 5.04 -13.17
CA GLY A 775 6.73 6.28 -13.01
C GLY A 775 7.01 6.99 -11.70
N THR A 776 6.41 8.16 -11.47
CA THR A 776 6.32 8.71 -10.11
C THR A 776 5.17 8.04 -9.36
N CYS A 777 5.18 8.09 -8.01
CA CYS A 777 4.15 7.43 -7.17
C CYS A 777 2.70 7.75 -7.56
N THR A 778 2.44 8.95 -8.11
CA THR A 778 1.11 9.38 -8.56
C THR A 778 0.99 9.57 -10.08
N GLY A 779 2.12 9.68 -10.78
CA GLY A 779 2.16 10.08 -12.19
C GLY A 779 1.76 8.99 -13.16
N PHE A 780 2.03 7.71 -12.82
CA PHE A 780 1.78 6.59 -13.72
C PHE A 780 0.28 6.40 -14.06
N ILE A 781 -0.63 6.75 -13.13
CA ILE A 781 -2.10 6.70 -13.33
C ILE A 781 -2.63 7.77 -14.30
N SER A 782 -1.77 8.67 -14.78
CA SER A 782 -2.14 9.58 -15.88
C SER A 782 -2.55 8.84 -17.15
N ASN A 783 -2.00 7.63 -17.38
CA ASN A 783 -2.45 6.76 -18.45
C ASN A 783 -3.68 5.95 -18.01
N ARG A 784 -4.73 5.96 -18.85
CA ARG A 784 -6.01 5.29 -18.54
C ARG A 784 -5.85 3.78 -18.40
N VAL A 785 -5.03 3.14 -19.24
CA VAL A 785 -4.79 1.70 -19.18
C VAL A 785 -4.13 1.32 -17.86
N LEU A 786 -3.15 2.11 -17.41
CA LEU A 786 -2.45 1.86 -16.14
C LEU A 786 -3.35 2.05 -14.92
N ARG A 787 -4.41 2.84 -15.02
CA ARG A 787 -5.41 2.97 -13.95
C ARG A 787 -6.12 1.64 -13.67
N ASP A 788 -6.33 0.83 -14.70
CA ASP A 788 -7.06 -0.44 -14.62
C ASP A 788 -6.12 -1.66 -14.60
N THR A 789 -4.82 -1.44 -14.48
CA THR A 789 -3.79 -2.50 -14.45
C THR A 789 -3.31 -2.72 -13.01
N SER A 790 -3.26 -3.98 -12.57
CA SER A 790 -2.58 -4.41 -11.34
C SER A 790 -1.16 -4.89 -11.62
N PHE A 791 -0.32 -4.88 -10.58
CA PHE A 791 1.08 -5.27 -10.64
C PHE A 791 1.41 -6.29 -9.55
N ASP A 792 2.10 -7.36 -9.91
CA ASP A 792 2.59 -8.36 -8.96
C ASP A 792 3.55 -7.73 -7.94
N TYR A 793 4.43 -6.82 -8.40
CA TYR A 793 5.37 -6.10 -7.54
C TYR A 793 5.29 -4.60 -7.76
N VAL A 794 5.22 -3.85 -6.66
CA VAL A 794 5.45 -2.41 -6.61
C VAL A 794 6.70 -2.15 -5.79
N ILE A 795 7.72 -1.57 -6.42
CA ILE A 795 8.96 -1.17 -5.76
C ILE A 795 8.98 0.35 -5.70
N VAL A 796 9.04 0.89 -4.48
CA VAL A 796 9.09 2.33 -4.24
C VAL A 796 10.47 2.73 -3.73
N ASP A 797 11.25 3.44 -4.54
CA ASP A 797 12.51 4.05 -4.10
C ASP A 797 12.30 5.46 -3.54
N GLU A 798 13.14 5.86 -2.59
CA GLU A 798 13.00 7.08 -1.78
C GLU A 798 11.62 7.19 -1.10
N ALA A 799 11.05 6.05 -0.69
CA ALA A 799 9.70 5.95 -0.11
C ALA A 799 9.54 6.78 1.17
N ALA A 800 10.62 7.01 1.93
CA ALA A 800 10.61 7.84 3.14
C ALA A 800 10.31 9.33 2.88
N LYS A 801 10.46 9.80 1.64
CA LYS A 801 10.15 11.18 1.23
C LYS A 801 8.72 11.33 0.69
N ALA A 802 8.04 10.23 0.39
CA ALA A 802 6.66 10.28 -0.08
C ALA A 802 5.70 10.38 1.12
N THR A 803 4.66 11.19 0.96
CA THR A 803 3.53 11.24 1.90
C THR A 803 2.72 9.94 1.84
N TYR A 804 1.93 9.65 2.88
CA TYR A 804 1.07 8.48 2.86
C TYR A 804 0.11 8.45 1.65
N PRO A 805 -0.59 9.55 1.29
CA PRO A 805 -1.50 9.52 0.15
C PRO A 805 -0.78 9.30 -1.19
N GLU A 806 0.44 9.81 -1.39
CA GLU A 806 1.23 9.51 -2.59
C GLU A 806 1.58 8.01 -2.69
N LEU A 807 1.96 7.39 -1.57
CA LEU A 807 2.26 5.95 -1.50
C LEU A 807 1.00 5.11 -1.73
N ALA A 808 -0.13 5.50 -1.15
CA ALA A 808 -1.42 4.81 -1.30
C ALA A 808 -1.83 4.64 -2.76
N VAL A 809 -1.51 5.63 -3.62
CA VAL A 809 -1.77 5.54 -5.07
C VAL A 809 -1.09 4.31 -5.68
N SER A 810 0.18 4.07 -5.33
CA SER A 810 0.94 2.92 -5.83
C SER A 810 0.53 1.62 -5.12
N PHE A 811 0.24 1.66 -3.82
CA PHE A 811 -0.15 0.48 -3.04
C PHE A 811 -1.46 -0.13 -3.53
N SER A 812 -2.41 0.71 -3.94
CA SER A 812 -3.71 0.26 -4.46
C SER A 812 -3.60 -0.66 -5.69
N LYS A 813 -2.46 -0.63 -6.39
CA LYS A 813 -2.18 -1.41 -7.60
C LYS A 813 -1.24 -2.59 -7.38
N ALA A 814 -0.78 -2.79 -6.14
CA ALA A 814 0.23 -3.78 -5.81
C ALA A 814 -0.38 -5.07 -5.27
N GLU A 815 0.11 -6.22 -5.73
CA GLU A 815 -0.05 -7.47 -4.99
C GLU A 815 0.99 -7.58 -3.87
N LYS A 816 2.23 -7.18 -4.16
CA LYS A 816 3.34 -7.12 -3.20
C LYS A 816 4.11 -5.81 -3.29
N ILE A 817 4.48 -5.27 -2.13
CA ILE A 817 5.07 -3.92 -1.98
C ILE A 817 6.47 -4.01 -1.37
N ILE A 818 7.43 -3.31 -1.97
CA ILE A 818 8.80 -3.19 -1.47
C ILE A 818 9.13 -1.70 -1.33
N LEU A 819 9.26 -1.23 -0.09
CA LEU A 819 9.61 0.15 0.21
C LEU A 819 11.10 0.26 0.47
N VAL A 820 11.78 1.14 -0.26
CA VAL A 820 13.19 1.43 -0.10
C VAL A 820 13.36 2.92 0.19
N GLY A 821 14.05 3.26 1.28
CA GLY A 821 14.14 4.66 1.71
C GLY A 821 14.99 4.84 2.95
N ASP A 822 14.99 6.04 3.52
CA ASP A 822 15.67 6.32 4.78
C ASP A 822 14.98 7.45 5.55
N HIS A 823 14.30 7.10 6.65
CA HIS A 823 13.57 8.06 7.49
C HIS A 823 14.50 9.00 8.29
N LYS A 824 15.82 8.73 8.35
CA LYS A 824 16.81 9.67 8.92
C LYS A 824 17.29 10.72 7.91
N GLN A 825 16.80 10.68 6.66
CA GLN A 825 17.02 11.71 5.63
C GLN A 825 15.77 12.59 5.49
N LEU A 826 15.63 13.31 4.37
CA LEU A 826 14.59 14.33 4.21
C LEU A 826 13.18 13.72 4.33
N PRO A 827 12.33 14.25 5.23
CA PRO A 827 10.93 13.83 5.32
C PRO A 827 10.12 14.37 4.13
N PRO A 828 8.85 13.94 3.99
CA PRO A 828 7.93 14.53 3.03
C PRO A 828 7.77 16.04 3.23
N VAL A 829 7.56 16.76 2.14
CA VAL A 829 7.30 18.20 2.18
C VAL A 829 5.82 18.43 2.43
N LEU A 830 5.50 19.10 3.53
CA LEU A 830 4.14 19.47 3.93
C LEU A 830 3.96 20.98 3.84
N ASP A 831 2.75 21.40 3.46
CA ASP A 831 2.35 22.80 3.54
C ASP A 831 1.99 23.13 5.00
N LEU A 832 2.98 23.66 5.72
CA LEU A 832 2.82 24.00 7.13
C LEU A 832 1.88 25.19 7.34
N ASP A 833 1.78 26.10 6.37
CA ASP A 833 0.93 27.29 6.48
C ASP A 833 -0.54 26.85 6.53
N ILE A 834 -0.93 25.90 5.67
CA ILE A 834 -2.29 25.31 5.69
C ILE A 834 -2.59 24.60 7.02
N ILE A 835 -1.60 23.89 7.58
CA ILE A 835 -1.78 23.19 8.86
C ILE A 835 -1.94 24.20 10.00
N GLU A 836 -1.09 25.23 10.05
CA GLU A 836 -1.08 26.27 11.09
C GLU A 836 -2.31 27.19 11.00
N GLU A 837 -2.86 27.43 9.81
CA GLU A 837 -4.12 28.16 9.63
C GLU A 837 -5.38 27.37 10.02
N ASN A 838 -5.28 26.03 10.13
CA ASN A 838 -6.42 25.12 10.38
C ASN A 838 -6.18 24.21 11.60
N GLU A 839 -5.53 24.71 12.65
CA GLU A 839 -5.25 23.97 13.90
C GLU A 839 -6.50 23.45 14.62
N ASP A 840 -7.68 24.01 14.32
CA ASP A 840 -8.97 23.53 14.84
C ASP A 840 -9.38 22.17 14.28
N LYS A 841 -8.83 21.77 13.13
CA LYS A 841 -9.16 20.52 12.41
C LYS A 841 -7.96 19.59 12.23
N LEU A 842 -6.75 20.14 12.19
CA LEU A 842 -5.53 19.40 11.89
C LEU A 842 -4.56 19.48 13.08
N ASP A 843 -4.17 18.32 13.63
CA ASP A 843 -3.03 18.27 14.55
C ASP A 843 -1.76 18.02 13.73
N LYS A 844 -0.78 18.92 13.86
CA LYS A 844 0.54 18.77 13.23
C LYS A 844 1.16 17.40 13.51
N LYS A 845 0.95 16.83 14.71
CA LYS A 845 1.48 15.52 15.12
C LYS A 845 1.04 14.38 14.23
N ASP A 846 -0.13 14.46 13.61
CA ASP A 846 -0.67 13.42 12.73
C ASP A 846 0.16 13.27 11.44
N PHE A 847 0.98 14.28 11.11
CA PHE A 847 1.78 14.34 9.89
C PHE A 847 3.30 14.30 10.14
N VAL A 848 3.76 14.48 11.39
CA VAL A 848 5.20 14.57 11.70
C VAL A 848 5.92 13.25 11.43
N GLU A 849 5.32 12.12 11.82
CA GLU A 849 5.91 10.80 11.59
C GLU A 849 5.45 10.25 10.23
N GLY A 850 6.40 10.12 9.30
CA GLY A 850 6.10 9.59 7.97
C GLY A 850 5.72 8.10 8.00
N LEU A 851 4.89 7.66 7.04
CA LEU A 851 4.46 6.26 6.97
C LEU A 851 5.65 5.28 7.00
N PHE A 852 6.72 5.58 6.25
CA PHE A 852 7.90 4.73 6.21
C PHE A 852 8.52 4.50 7.59
N GLU A 853 8.66 5.57 8.39
CA GLU A 853 9.22 5.49 9.74
C GLU A 853 8.32 4.66 10.66
N LYS A 854 7.02 4.95 10.66
CA LYS A 854 6.03 4.23 11.45
C LYS A 854 6.02 2.74 11.14
N LEU A 855 6.01 2.37 9.86
CA LEU A 855 6.04 0.97 9.47
C LEU A 855 7.40 0.34 9.79
N TYR A 856 8.52 1.03 9.55
CA TYR A 856 9.85 0.52 9.87
C TYR A 856 9.98 0.19 11.37
N ASN A 857 9.46 1.05 12.25
CA ASN A 857 9.49 0.85 13.69
C ASN A 857 8.58 -0.31 14.15
N ASN A 858 7.45 -0.51 13.47
CA ASN A 858 6.42 -1.48 13.88
C ASN A 858 6.55 -2.86 13.21
N PHE A 859 7.31 -2.99 12.12
CA PHE A 859 7.39 -4.21 11.34
C PHE A 859 8.29 -5.27 12.01
N PRO A 860 7.96 -6.57 11.85
CA PRO A 860 8.80 -7.65 12.33
C PRO A 860 10.15 -7.66 11.59
N GLU A 861 11.18 -8.20 12.25
CA GLU A 861 12.55 -8.26 11.69
C GLU A 861 12.59 -8.97 10.34
N GLU A 862 11.70 -9.93 10.08
CA GLU A 862 11.63 -10.68 8.83
C GLU A 862 11.20 -9.82 7.63
N ASN A 863 10.44 -8.74 7.87
CA ASN A 863 9.90 -7.84 6.84
C ASN A 863 10.55 -6.46 6.83
N ARG A 864 11.49 -6.20 7.75
CA ARG A 864 12.33 -5.00 7.72
C ARG A 864 13.82 -5.32 7.65
N HIS A 865 14.57 -4.44 7.01
CA HIS A 865 16.02 -4.54 6.98
C HIS A 865 16.68 -3.18 6.88
N ARG A 866 17.84 -3.02 7.52
CA ARG A 866 18.72 -1.87 7.32
C ARG A 866 20.01 -2.29 6.65
N LEU A 867 20.39 -1.57 5.61
CA LEU A 867 21.71 -1.68 5.03
C LEU A 867 22.72 -0.98 5.95
N SER A 868 23.77 -1.71 6.37
CA SER A 868 24.70 -1.21 7.39
C SER A 868 26.12 -0.96 6.89
N ILE A 869 26.44 -1.16 5.60
CA ILE A 869 27.78 -0.89 5.05
C ILE A 869 27.70 0.21 3.99
N GLN A 870 28.43 1.31 4.19
CA GLN A 870 28.48 2.44 3.27
C GLN A 870 29.72 2.37 2.36
N TYR A 871 29.55 2.68 1.07
CA TYR A 871 30.60 2.66 0.05
C TYR A 871 30.88 4.03 -0.59
N ARG A 872 30.21 5.10 -0.13
CA ARG A 872 30.33 6.43 -0.73
C ARG A 872 31.49 7.22 -0.15
N MET A 873 31.51 7.34 1.17
CA MET A 873 32.27 8.33 1.92
C MET A 873 33.63 7.77 2.36
N HIS A 874 34.63 8.64 2.49
CA HIS A 874 35.85 8.36 3.22
C HIS A 874 35.48 7.89 4.65
N PRO A 875 36.17 6.88 5.23
CA PRO A 875 35.83 6.33 6.55
C PRO A 875 35.63 7.38 7.66
N VAL A 876 36.47 8.42 7.70
CA VAL A 876 36.33 9.54 8.67
C VAL A 876 34.99 10.28 8.53
N ILE A 877 34.51 10.49 7.30
CA ILE A 877 33.21 11.14 7.04
C ILE A 877 32.08 10.14 7.35
N GLY A 878 32.19 8.89 6.89
CA GLY A 878 31.18 7.86 7.15
C GLY A 878 30.96 7.61 8.65
N SER A 879 32.04 7.57 9.44
CA SER A 879 31.97 7.42 10.89
C SER A 879 31.39 8.65 11.60
N LEU A 880 31.59 9.88 11.09
CA LEU A 880 30.87 11.06 11.59
C LEU A 880 29.36 10.88 11.40
N ILE A 881 28.94 10.54 10.19
CA ILE A 881 27.52 10.34 9.86
C ILE A 881 26.93 9.23 10.73
N SER A 882 27.64 8.11 10.86
CA SER A 882 27.19 6.99 11.68
C SER A 882 27.03 7.37 13.15
N ARG A 883 27.99 8.11 13.73
CA ARG A 883 27.97 8.47 15.15
C ARG A 883 26.85 9.44 15.49
N VAL A 884 26.61 10.42 14.62
CA VAL A 884 25.68 11.53 14.91
C VAL A 884 24.22 11.16 14.56
N PHE A 885 24.00 10.40 13.49
CA PHE A 885 22.66 10.18 12.93
C PHE A 885 22.17 8.72 12.96
N TYR A 886 23.06 7.76 13.19
CA TYR A 886 22.74 6.31 13.11
C TYR A 886 23.37 5.49 14.24
N GLU A 887 23.59 6.09 15.41
CA GLU A 887 23.97 5.38 16.65
C GLU A 887 25.20 4.45 16.53
N ASN A 888 26.15 4.78 15.65
CA ASN A 888 27.34 3.96 15.30
C ASN A 888 27.03 2.61 14.63
N GLU A 889 25.87 2.46 13.99
CA GLU A 889 25.45 1.19 13.37
C GLU A 889 25.79 1.07 11.87
N ILE A 890 26.46 2.09 11.30
CA ILE A 890 26.90 2.12 9.90
C ILE A 890 28.42 1.91 9.83
N GLN A 891 28.82 0.91 9.07
CA GLN A 891 30.20 0.50 8.85
C GLN A 891 30.72 1.06 7.52
N ASN A 892 32.04 1.23 7.43
CA ASN A 892 32.70 1.71 6.21
C ASN A 892 33.17 0.51 5.37
N GLY A 893 32.61 0.36 4.16
CA GLY A 893 33.00 -0.66 3.20
C GLY A 893 34.11 -0.21 2.25
N THR A 894 34.34 1.09 2.13
CA THR A 894 35.38 1.67 1.26
C THR A 894 36.69 1.89 2.03
N PRO A 895 37.84 1.37 1.55
CA PRO A 895 39.15 1.68 2.12
C PRO A 895 39.53 3.16 2.00
N GLU A 896 40.25 3.70 2.98
CA GLU A 896 40.72 5.11 3.01
C GLU A 896 41.46 5.49 1.71
N LYS A 897 42.34 4.61 1.23
CA LYS A 897 43.13 4.78 0.00
C LYS A 897 42.30 5.05 -1.27
N GLU A 898 41.04 4.63 -1.32
CA GLU A 898 40.15 4.83 -2.48
C GLU A 898 39.39 6.16 -2.42
N ARG A 899 39.55 6.93 -1.33
CA ARG A 899 38.86 8.21 -1.10
C ARG A 899 39.84 9.35 -0.75
N ILE A 900 41.11 9.20 -1.15
CA ILE A 900 42.11 10.27 -1.07
C ILE A 900 41.90 11.22 -2.26
N THR A 901 41.91 12.53 -2.00
CA THR A 901 41.67 13.56 -3.02
C THR A 901 42.87 13.79 -3.95
N GLY A 902 44.08 13.49 -3.46
CA GLY A 902 45.35 13.79 -4.13
C GLY A 902 45.69 15.29 -4.13
N ILE A 903 45.08 16.06 -3.21
CA ILE A 903 45.31 17.48 -3.04
C ILE A 903 46.46 17.66 -2.03
N PRO A 904 47.58 18.32 -2.41
CA PRO A 904 48.68 18.59 -1.50
C PRO A 904 48.19 19.24 -0.19
N GLY A 905 48.56 18.67 0.95
CA GLY A 905 48.14 19.15 2.27
C GLY A 905 46.81 18.55 2.78
N TYR A 906 46.11 17.74 1.98
CA TYR A 906 44.88 17.04 2.35
C TYR A 906 45.01 15.51 2.35
N ASP A 907 46.21 14.96 2.19
CA ASP A 907 46.43 13.51 2.08
C ASP A 907 45.89 12.73 3.30
N ASN A 908 45.90 13.37 4.47
CA ASN A 908 45.39 12.80 5.73
C ASN A 908 44.24 13.64 6.33
N ILE A 909 43.53 14.43 5.51
CA ILE A 909 42.43 15.30 5.99
C ILE A 909 41.20 15.06 5.13
N SER A 910 40.15 14.57 5.74
CA SER A 910 38.85 14.34 5.08
C SER A 910 37.75 15.25 5.60
N ILE A 911 37.94 15.87 6.77
CA ILE A 911 37.02 16.85 7.33
C ILE A 911 37.81 18.09 7.75
N GLU A 912 37.42 19.26 7.25
CA GLU A 912 37.93 20.54 7.71
C GLU A 912 36.78 21.44 8.16
N TRP A 913 36.89 22.01 9.36
CA TRP A 913 36.01 23.10 9.79
C TRP A 913 36.78 24.42 9.74
N ILE A 914 36.39 25.33 8.84
CA ILE A 914 36.91 26.68 8.76
C ILE A 914 36.02 27.59 9.60
N THR A 915 36.52 28.01 10.76
CA THR A 915 35.71 28.73 11.75
C THR A 915 35.83 30.24 11.66
N THR A 916 34.67 30.91 11.67
CA THR A 916 34.55 32.37 11.70
C THR A 916 34.56 32.96 13.12
N SER A 917 34.71 32.12 14.16
CA SER A 917 34.51 32.55 15.56
C SER A 917 35.49 33.62 16.05
N LYS A 918 36.66 33.79 15.40
CA LYS A 918 37.65 34.83 15.71
C LYS A 918 37.46 36.14 14.94
N ILE A 919 36.60 36.17 13.91
CA ILE A 919 36.20 37.41 13.23
C ILE A 919 35.30 38.22 14.18
N SER A 920 35.41 39.54 14.23
CA SER A 920 34.52 40.39 15.05
C SER A 920 33.03 40.12 14.80
N GLU A 921 32.22 40.21 15.86
CA GLU A 921 30.76 40.00 15.83
C GLU A 921 30.05 40.84 14.76
N PHE A 922 30.56 42.02 14.45
CA PHE A 922 29.99 42.92 13.44
C PHE A 922 30.12 42.37 12.02
N LYS A 923 31.20 41.62 11.74
CA LYS A 923 31.50 41.07 10.41
C LYS A 923 30.99 39.64 10.26
N ARG A 924 31.11 38.80 11.30
CA ARG A 924 30.71 37.37 11.21
C ARG A 924 29.20 37.13 11.29
N LYS A 925 28.39 38.14 11.61
CA LYS A 925 26.94 38.02 11.79
C LYS A 925 26.20 37.71 10.48
N GLU A 926 25.05 37.05 10.62
CA GLU A 926 24.09 36.88 9.54
C GLU A 926 23.40 38.21 9.14
N GLU A 927 23.13 38.37 7.85
CA GLU A 927 22.33 39.46 7.29
C GLU A 927 20.96 38.91 6.83
N GLN A 928 19.87 39.55 7.26
CA GLN A 928 18.52 39.21 6.82
C GLN A 928 18.24 39.82 5.44
N ILE A 929 17.60 39.04 4.57
CA ILE A 929 17.10 39.45 3.26
C ILE A 929 15.61 39.16 3.19
N GLY A 930 14.82 40.14 2.73
CA GLY A 930 13.38 40.07 2.62
C GLY A 930 12.62 40.46 3.89
N ASP A 931 11.30 40.61 3.75
CA ASP A 931 10.39 40.97 4.84
C ASP A 931 10.35 39.91 5.94
N LYS A 932 9.90 40.30 7.15
CA LYS A 932 9.95 39.44 8.36
C LYS A 932 9.32 38.05 8.16
N GLU A 933 8.26 37.94 7.36
CA GLU A 933 7.54 36.68 7.13
C GLU A 933 8.22 35.77 6.09
N LYS A 934 9.02 36.32 5.16
CA LYS A 934 9.76 35.55 4.12
C LYS A 934 11.28 35.71 4.24
N ALA A 935 11.74 36.01 5.44
CA ALA A 935 13.14 36.32 5.73
C ALA A 935 14.06 35.12 5.42
N THR A 936 15.02 35.33 4.52
CA THR A 936 16.17 34.43 4.32
C THR A 936 17.44 35.11 4.83
N TYR A 937 18.53 34.35 5.00
CA TYR A 937 19.78 34.88 5.52
C TYR A 937 20.95 34.68 4.54
N LYS A 938 21.94 35.56 4.63
CA LYS A 938 23.27 35.39 4.04
C LYS A 938 24.35 35.76 5.05
N ASN A 939 25.59 35.32 4.81
CA ASN A 939 26.75 35.66 5.62
C ASN A 939 27.93 36.00 4.71
N SER A 940 28.26 37.29 4.65
CA SER A 940 29.28 37.83 3.76
C SER A 940 30.69 37.29 4.09
N SER A 941 31.02 37.10 5.37
CA SER A 941 32.30 36.50 5.78
C SER A 941 32.44 35.05 5.31
N GLU A 942 31.39 34.24 5.44
CA GLU A 942 31.42 32.86 4.94
C GLU A 942 31.59 32.82 3.41
N ILE A 943 30.95 33.73 2.66
CA ILE A 943 31.10 33.80 1.19
C ILE A 943 32.55 34.09 0.79
N SER A 944 33.21 35.06 1.46
CA SER A 944 34.62 35.39 1.20
C SER A 944 35.55 34.22 1.50
N ILE A 945 35.30 33.51 2.61
CA ILE A 945 36.08 32.31 2.98
C ILE A 945 35.89 31.21 1.94
N ILE A 946 34.66 30.93 1.51
CA ILE A 946 34.36 29.93 0.49
C ILE A 946 35.06 30.29 -0.83
N LYS A 947 35.02 31.57 -1.22
CA LYS A 947 35.73 32.07 -2.41
C LYS A 947 37.23 31.80 -2.32
N SER A 948 37.87 32.22 -1.22
CA SER A 948 39.31 32.01 -0.99
C SER A 948 39.64 30.52 -1.02
N LYS A 949 38.81 29.69 -0.38
CA LYS A 949 39.03 28.24 -0.32
C LYS A 949 38.92 27.57 -1.68
N LEU A 950 37.95 27.97 -2.50
CA LEU A 950 37.82 27.45 -3.86
C LEU A 950 39.04 27.81 -4.72
N TYR A 951 39.61 29.01 -4.58
CA TYR A 951 40.85 29.39 -5.26
C TYR A 951 42.06 28.58 -4.79
N GLU A 952 42.19 28.38 -3.47
CA GLU A 952 43.25 27.53 -2.90
C GLU A 952 43.16 26.11 -3.49
N LEU A 953 41.98 25.49 -3.44
CA LEU A 953 41.77 24.15 -3.97
C LEU A 953 42.05 24.10 -5.49
N ASP A 954 41.60 25.08 -6.26
CA ASP A 954 41.84 25.14 -7.72
C ASP A 954 43.33 25.21 -8.04
N SER A 955 44.11 25.95 -7.25
CA SER A 955 45.56 26.09 -7.43
C SER A 955 46.36 24.81 -7.12
N LEU A 956 45.81 23.95 -6.24
CA LEU A 956 46.44 22.71 -5.80
C LEU A 956 46.07 21.49 -6.66
N LEU A 957 45.06 21.64 -7.52
CA LEU A 957 44.54 20.56 -8.35
C LEU A 957 45.23 20.48 -9.72
N THR A 958 45.41 19.25 -10.18
CA THR A 958 45.96 18.95 -11.52
C THR A 958 44.93 18.33 -12.47
N ARG A 959 43.74 17.98 -11.96
CA ARG A 959 42.62 17.39 -12.70
C ARG A 959 41.33 18.13 -12.40
N ILE A 960 40.37 18.02 -13.32
CA ILE A 960 39.06 18.63 -13.15
C ILE A 960 38.27 17.88 -12.07
N ILE A 961 37.82 18.58 -11.03
CA ILE A 961 36.98 18.05 -9.95
C ILE A 961 35.67 18.82 -9.87
N LYS A 962 34.57 18.10 -9.62
CA LYS A 962 33.26 18.71 -9.33
C LYS A 962 33.12 18.95 -7.82
N VAL A 963 32.91 20.20 -7.43
CA VAL A 963 32.75 20.64 -6.04
C VAL A 963 31.31 21.09 -5.81
N GLY A 964 30.69 20.62 -4.72
CA GLY A 964 29.36 21.08 -4.32
C GLY A 964 29.44 22.07 -3.17
N VAL A 965 28.73 23.20 -3.27
CA VAL A 965 28.53 24.15 -2.17
C VAL A 965 27.08 24.08 -1.72
N ILE A 966 26.87 23.65 -0.48
CA ILE A 966 25.55 23.42 0.12
C ILE A 966 25.29 24.46 1.20
N THR A 967 24.10 25.04 1.21
CA THR A 967 23.62 25.93 2.27
C THR A 967 22.12 25.75 2.52
N ALA A 968 21.67 25.99 3.75
CA ALA A 968 20.25 25.91 4.11
C ALA A 968 19.43 27.13 3.67
N TYR A 969 20.08 28.23 3.25
CA TYR A 969 19.42 29.52 3.03
C TYR A 969 19.46 29.95 1.56
N ARG A 970 18.29 30.29 1.00
CA ARG A 970 18.17 30.72 -0.40
C ARG A 970 18.96 32.01 -0.68
N GLY A 971 18.95 32.96 0.26
CA GLY A 971 19.74 34.19 0.18
C GLY A 971 21.24 33.93 0.05
N GLN A 972 21.78 33.03 0.89
CA GLN A 972 23.16 32.59 0.81
C GLN A 972 23.46 31.87 -0.53
N LYS A 973 22.59 30.97 -0.97
CA LYS A 973 22.72 30.28 -2.27
C LYS A 973 22.86 31.27 -3.41
N SER A 974 21.96 32.25 -3.50
CA SER A 974 21.97 33.25 -4.56
C SER A 974 23.26 34.07 -4.55
N ALA A 975 23.69 34.52 -3.37
CA ALA A 975 24.93 35.30 -3.22
C ALA A 975 26.18 34.49 -3.62
N ILE A 976 26.29 33.23 -3.19
CA ILE A 976 27.41 32.36 -3.58
C ILE A 976 27.39 32.06 -5.09
N LYS A 977 26.21 31.79 -5.66
CA LYS A 977 26.06 31.52 -7.10
C LYS A 977 26.47 32.74 -7.95
N GLU A 978 26.10 33.93 -7.51
CA GLU A 978 26.51 35.18 -8.18
C GLU A 978 28.01 35.42 -8.06
N MET A 979 28.59 35.20 -6.89
CA MET A 979 30.03 35.29 -6.68
C MET A 979 30.81 34.31 -7.59
N ILE A 980 30.35 33.07 -7.73
CA ILE A 980 30.99 32.05 -8.59
C ILE A 980 30.89 32.39 -10.07
N LYS A 981 29.76 32.97 -10.54
CA LYS A 981 29.62 33.42 -11.94
C LYS A 981 30.69 34.44 -12.35
N GLN A 982 31.19 35.22 -11.39
CA GLN A 982 32.24 36.22 -11.60
C GLN A 982 33.66 35.64 -11.53
N GLN A 983 33.82 34.36 -11.17
CA GLN A 983 35.13 33.71 -11.10
C GLN A 983 35.37 32.78 -12.29
N LYS A 984 36.64 32.50 -12.58
CA LYS A 984 37.04 31.44 -13.51
C LYS A 984 37.98 30.48 -12.79
N PHE A 985 37.55 29.23 -12.66
CA PHE A 985 38.34 28.14 -12.08
C PHE A 985 38.90 27.28 -13.20
N LYS A 986 40.16 26.85 -13.08
CA LYS A 986 40.85 26.05 -14.12
C LYS A 986 40.56 24.56 -13.98
N TYR A 987 40.47 24.08 -12.74
CA TYR A 987 40.35 22.66 -12.39
C TYR A 987 39.12 22.36 -11.53
N ILE A 988 38.32 23.35 -11.14
CA ILE A 988 37.10 23.12 -10.37
C ILE A 988 35.85 23.49 -11.16
N GLN A 989 34.85 22.60 -11.12
CA GLN A 989 33.48 22.90 -11.52
C GLN A 989 32.59 22.97 -10.27
N VAL A 990 32.07 24.17 -9.98
CA VAL A 990 31.28 24.40 -8.76
C VAL A 990 29.79 24.33 -9.05
N GLU A 991 29.08 23.55 -8.25
CA GLU A 991 27.62 23.51 -8.21
C GLU A 991 27.14 24.06 -6.86
N VAL A 992 26.17 24.98 -6.88
CA VAL A 992 25.66 25.65 -5.68
C VAL A 992 24.16 25.47 -5.57
N ASP A 993 23.71 24.88 -4.48
CA ASP A 993 22.31 24.61 -4.25
C ASP A 993 21.97 24.42 -2.76
N THR A 994 20.67 24.40 -2.47
CA THR A 994 20.11 24.04 -1.18
C THR A 994 20.14 22.53 -0.97
N VAL A 995 20.06 22.11 0.29
CA VAL A 995 20.06 20.70 0.70
C VAL A 995 19.05 19.85 -0.09
N ASP A 996 17.81 20.34 -0.21
CA ASP A 996 16.70 19.61 -0.84
C ASP A 996 16.92 19.31 -2.33
N ALA A 997 17.67 20.16 -3.03
CA ALA A 997 17.99 20.01 -4.45
C ALA A 997 19.21 19.12 -4.69
N PHE A 998 20.12 18.99 -3.71
CA PHE A 998 21.28 18.11 -3.78
C PHE A 998 20.97 16.64 -3.47
N GLN A 999 19.70 16.31 -3.17
CA GLN A 999 19.29 14.94 -2.89
C GLN A 999 19.60 14.02 -4.08
N GLY A 1000 20.09 12.81 -3.80
CA GLY A 1000 20.55 11.86 -4.82
C GLY A 1000 21.91 12.19 -5.48
N GLY A 1001 22.40 13.42 -5.38
CA GLY A 1001 23.72 13.85 -5.84
C GLY A 1001 24.84 13.44 -4.88
N GLN A 1002 26.07 13.37 -5.39
CA GLN A 1002 27.29 13.19 -4.60
C GLN A 1002 28.45 13.91 -5.31
N LYS A 1003 29.39 14.46 -4.54
CA LYS A 1003 30.57 15.15 -5.08
C LYS A 1003 31.81 14.68 -4.35
N GLU A 1004 32.94 14.80 -5.01
CA GLU A 1004 34.22 14.45 -4.40
C GLU A 1004 34.51 15.36 -3.20
N ILE A 1005 34.22 16.66 -3.36
CA ILE A 1005 34.37 17.68 -2.33
C ILE A 1005 33.03 18.38 -2.09
N ILE A 1006 32.64 18.53 -0.83
CA ILE A 1006 31.48 19.32 -0.41
C ILE A 1006 31.94 20.43 0.54
N ILE A 1007 31.44 21.64 0.29
CA ILE A 1007 31.56 22.78 1.19
C ILE A 1007 30.18 23.09 1.76
N TYR A 1008 30.01 23.04 3.08
CA TYR A 1008 28.77 23.35 3.77
C TYR A 1008 28.87 24.70 4.50
N SER A 1009 28.03 25.66 4.10
CA SER A 1009 27.95 27.00 4.70
C SER A 1009 26.84 27.04 5.76
N THR A 1010 27.21 27.31 7.00
CA THR A 1010 26.25 27.32 8.13
C THR A 1010 25.43 28.61 8.18
N VAL A 1011 25.96 29.73 7.70
CA VAL A 1011 25.38 31.08 7.68
C VAL A 1011 25.15 31.71 9.06
N ARG A 1012 24.61 30.93 10.01
CA ARG A 1012 24.07 31.44 11.26
C ARG A 1012 25.17 31.81 12.25
N SER A 1013 25.14 33.06 12.69
CA SER A 1013 25.97 33.60 13.76
C SER A 1013 25.22 34.81 14.31
N SER A 1014 24.58 34.64 15.47
CA SER A 1014 23.75 35.68 16.07
C SER A 1014 23.85 35.69 17.59
N LYS A 1015 23.46 36.81 18.22
CA LYS A 1015 23.33 36.91 19.69
C LYS A 1015 22.12 36.12 20.23
N SER A 1016 21.18 35.79 19.36
CA SER A 1016 20.03 34.96 19.73
C SER A 1016 20.42 33.48 19.65
N ASN A 1017 19.99 32.65 20.61
CA ASN A 1017 20.23 31.20 20.60
C ASN A 1017 19.36 30.47 19.54
N ARG A 1018 19.16 31.07 18.36
CA ARG A 1018 18.34 30.55 17.27
C ARG A 1018 19.21 30.20 16.07
N ILE A 1019 19.16 28.94 15.64
CA ILE A 1019 19.87 28.45 14.45
C ILE A 1019 18.92 28.14 13.28
N GLY A 1020 17.60 28.34 13.45
CA GLY A 1020 16.59 28.16 12.41
C GLY A 1020 16.63 26.79 11.74
N PHE A 1021 16.66 26.77 10.40
CA PHE A 1021 16.68 25.56 9.56
C PHE A 1021 17.83 24.59 9.88
N LEU A 1022 18.92 25.06 10.49
CA LEU A 1022 20.04 24.22 10.89
C LEU A 1022 19.69 23.21 12.01
N LYS A 1023 18.54 23.35 12.68
CA LYS A 1023 18.04 22.35 13.65
C LYS A 1023 17.57 21.05 12.99
N SER A 1024 17.34 21.04 11.69
CA SER A 1024 16.83 19.88 10.97
C SER A 1024 17.92 18.82 10.84
N GLU A 1025 17.86 17.79 11.68
CA GLU A 1025 18.78 16.66 11.69
C GLU A 1025 18.87 15.98 10.32
N ALA A 1026 17.72 15.70 9.71
CA ALA A 1026 17.60 15.13 8.36
C ALA A 1026 18.35 15.94 7.29
N ARG A 1027 18.17 17.27 7.27
CA ARG A 1027 18.86 18.15 6.31
C ARG A 1027 20.36 18.18 6.56
N LEU A 1028 20.79 18.16 7.82
CA LEU A 1028 22.20 18.15 8.17
C LEU A 1028 22.86 16.82 7.74
N ASN A 1029 22.23 15.69 8.07
CA ASN A 1029 22.65 14.36 7.63
C ASN A 1029 22.79 14.31 6.10
N VAL A 1030 21.76 14.76 5.38
CA VAL A 1030 21.78 14.80 3.91
C VAL A 1030 22.86 15.72 3.37
N SER A 1031 23.14 16.87 4.00
CA SER A 1031 24.17 17.81 3.52
C SER A 1031 25.57 17.24 3.65
N LEU A 1032 25.90 16.70 4.82
CA LEU A 1032 27.25 16.24 5.15
C LEU A 1032 27.59 14.91 4.44
N SER A 1033 26.60 14.05 4.20
CA SER A 1033 26.77 12.74 3.53
C SER A 1033 26.87 12.79 2.00
N ARG A 1034 26.92 14.00 1.40
CA ARG A 1034 27.16 14.17 -0.06
C ARG A 1034 28.63 14.14 -0.43
N ALA A 1035 29.52 14.33 0.54
CA ALA A 1035 30.96 14.33 0.35
C ALA A 1035 31.48 12.89 0.17
N GLN A 1036 32.24 12.63 -0.89
CA GLN A 1036 32.91 11.33 -1.04
C GLN A 1036 34.27 11.34 -0.35
N SER A 1037 35.08 12.38 -0.54
CA SER A 1037 36.48 12.39 -0.10
C SER A 1037 36.79 13.50 0.90
N LEU A 1038 36.30 14.73 0.67
CA LEU A 1038 36.58 15.88 1.53
C LEU A 1038 35.30 16.67 1.86
N LEU A 1039 35.06 16.86 3.15
CA LEU A 1039 33.97 17.68 3.69
C LEU A 1039 34.56 18.94 4.36
N ILE A 1040 34.18 20.11 3.86
CA ILE A 1040 34.58 21.40 4.43
C ILE A 1040 33.34 22.07 5.04
N ILE A 1041 33.39 22.43 6.31
CA ILE A 1041 32.32 23.16 7.00
C ILE A 1041 32.80 24.60 7.24
N VAL A 1042 32.03 25.59 6.84
CA VAL A 1042 32.35 27.02 7.02
C VAL A 1042 31.29 27.65 7.92
N GLY A 1043 31.71 28.18 9.08
CA GLY A 1043 30.75 28.68 10.05
C GLY A 1043 31.29 29.07 11.43
N ASP A 1044 30.44 29.70 12.23
CA ASP A 1044 30.77 30.10 13.60
C ASP A 1044 30.70 28.89 14.54
N LEU A 1045 31.87 28.32 14.87
CA LEU A 1045 31.99 27.09 15.65
C LEU A 1045 31.55 27.32 17.09
N ASN A 1046 31.95 28.43 17.70
CA ASN A 1046 31.61 28.77 19.08
C ASN A 1046 30.10 28.99 19.24
N PHE A 1047 29.45 29.67 18.29
CA PHE A 1047 28.00 29.84 18.29
C PHE A 1047 27.25 28.51 18.17
N LEU A 1048 27.68 27.64 17.25
CA LEU A 1048 27.05 26.34 17.01
C LEU A 1048 27.37 25.29 18.08
N ASN A 1049 28.46 25.45 18.84
CA ASN A 1049 28.80 24.62 20.00
C ASN A 1049 27.99 24.96 21.26
N ASN A 1050 26.71 25.32 21.10
CA ASN A 1050 25.83 25.66 22.21
C ASN A 1050 24.83 24.51 22.48
N PRO A 1051 25.03 23.71 23.55
CA PRO A 1051 24.14 22.60 23.88
C PRO A 1051 22.79 23.06 24.43
N LYS A 1052 22.63 24.34 24.78
CA LYS A 1052 21.34 24.89 25.25
C LYS A 1052 20.31 25.02 24.12
N ILE A 1053 20.73 24.90 22.86
CA ILE A 1053 19.85 24.98 21.71
C ILE A 1053 19.22 23.60 21.49
N ILE A 1054 17.93 23.47 21.82
CA ILE A 1054 17.18 22.21 21.62
C ILE A 1054 17.21 21.82 20.14
N GLY A 1055 17.56 20.55 19.87
CA GLY A 1055 17.70 19.98 18.52
C GLY A 1055 19.03 20.28 17.81
N ASN A 1056 20.01 20.88 18.50
CA ASN A 1056 21.31 21.21 17.92
C ASN A 1056 22.26 20.01 17.91
N LYS A 1057 22.60 19.51 16.72
CA LYS A 1057 23.54 18.40 16.51
C LYS A 1057 25.00 18.84 16.32
N PHE A 1058 25.27 20.13 16.14
CA PHE A 1058 26.64 20.63 15.96
C PHE A 1058 27.60 20.37 17.12
N PRO A 1059 27.18 20.39 18.42
CA PRO A 1059 28.06 20.01 19.52
C PRO A 1059 28.62 18.59 19.38
N GLU A 1060 27.81 17.63 18.92
CA GLU A 1060 28.24 16.25 18.66
C GLU A 1060 29.22 16.19 17.48
N ILE A 1061 28.95 16.93 16.40
CA ILE A 1061 29.83 17.03 15.22
C ILE A 1061 31.19 17.64 15.61
N ILE A 1062 31.18 18.75 16.34
CA ILE A 1062 32.38 19.47 16.78
C ILE A 1062 33.20 18.58 17.73
N LYS A 1063 32.54 17.84 18.62
CA LYS A 1063 33.19 16.86 19.50
C LYS A 1063 33.89 15.79 18.67
N TYR A 1064 33.23 15.21 17.66
CA TYR A 1064 33.84 14.23 16.76
C TYR A 1064 35.06 14.81 16.02
N ILE A 1065 34.96 16.01 15.47
CA ILE A 1065 36.05 16.68 14.74
C ILE A 1065 37.28 16.91 15.64
N LYS A 1066 37.08 17.23 16.93
CA LYS A 1066 38.18 17.43 17.89
C LYS A 1066 38.84 16.12 18.33
N GLU A 1067 38.08 15.02 18.40
CA GLU A 1067 38.55 13.73 18.92
C GLU A 1067 39.18 12.83 17.85
N THR A 1068 38.88 13.05 16.57
CA THR A 1068 39.17 12.09 15.49
C THR A 1068 40.34 12.51 14.62
N LYS A 1069 41.27 11.58 14.36
CA LYS A 1069 42.34 11.78 13.35
C LYS A 1069 41.73 11.87 11.94
N GLY A 1070 42.29 12.70 11.07
CA GLY A 1070 41.69 12.97 9.75
C GLY A 1070 40.80 14.21 9.70
N CYS A 1071 40.68 14.92 10.82
CA CYS A 1071 39.91 16.14 10.97
C CYS A 1071 40.83 17.34 11.25
N LYS A 1072 40.47 18.53 10.75
CA LYS A 1072 41.19 19.79 10.96
C LYS A 1072 40.23 20.92 11.32
N ILE A 1073 40.60 21.78 12.26
CA ILE A 1073 39.91 23.05 12.52
C ILE A 1073 40.86 24.18 12.11
N THR A 1074 40.41 25.02 11.19
CA THR A 1074 41.15 26.17 10.67
C THR A 1074 40.49 27.45 11.17
N GLU A 1075 41.22 28.25 11.94
CA GLU A 1075 40.71 29.52 12.45
C GLU A 1075 41.01 30.65 11.47
N VAL A 1076 40.00 31.48 11.21
CA VAL A 1076 40.11 32.67 10.35
C VAL A 1076 40.16 33.93 11.22
N GLY A 1077 41.21 34.74 11.05
CA GLY A 1077 41.37 36.05 11.69
C GLY A 1077 40.72 37.20 10.90
N GLU A 1078 40.84 38.43 11.41
CA GLU A 1078 40.14 39.62 10.84
C GLU A 1078 40.65 40.12 9.48
N ASN A 1079 41.82 39.65 9.02
CA ASN A 1079 42.53 40.14 7.83
C ASN A 1079 42.15 39.37 6.53
N LEU A 1080 40.93 38.84 6.43
CA LEU A 1080 40.46 38.04 5.29
C LEU A 1080 39.49 38.80 4.38
#